data_AF-A0ABD3NC15-F1
#
_entry.id   AF-A0ABD3NC15-F1
#
_cell.length_a   1.000
_cell.length_b   1.000
_cell.length_c   1.000
_cell.angle_alpha   90.00
_cell.angle_beta   90.00
_cell.angle_gamma   90.00
#
_symmetry.space_group_name_H-M   'P 1'
#
loop_
_entity.id
_entity.type
_entity.pdbx_description
1 polymer ?
#
loop_
_entity_poly.entity_id
_entity_poly.type
_entity_poly.pdbx_seq_one_letter_code
_entity_poly.pdbx_strand_id
1 'polypeptide(L)'
;MTLTTLVLLTISRTIISAIPALSFGLISSRTIRNPASSLNAKPSDFDKNRLNKIPVVICPGFGNDEIDYSNPLNQGEEVGFVSALTRRGFNPDLVKVLPLQRYEWVRVAGGLFDPNFYTGRCQPDGLGYGWYVNRLRETIEEAYELGGRDEKVLLIGHSAGGWLGRAALGDGSWILNGGEGNIFEEGARASDRVRALITVGAIHKPPSPASTCVTRGVLSYLEERYPGAYLASEGIAYISVGGDAIIGSKDESTEKKGSDEVNEVYKVRGERSASTVAYTAYKAVSGQGEMTGDGVVPLKWALLEGSRNIVLDGVLHSINEAGTTLPTDRWYGSEKIVDRWLYDALEEAGVSSKQPNSFLKWPEWKSDNSGDKVDLLRRFMIGAAPSILLAGSLGTKADAAETTAEAIRLMSTKTIPGLGPPDVYYPPYFVGKWRVTRIVTSSDDNDFQGLPLPLKIVSEMRFVPYDAGKDFEDFGNTNNSPAIADRAFNEQSFNKALSAILEQLRAAGLPTSKTPTTIQKVDWTPTNPNVLSISYSDGSSKEVKVTKRSSDVDGNGDGVFSSEFSRITAVPASPSSIAGGIPNVYKSRTLTKWKRAADQSSSNVNLIEGIEMAYVEQGTLGDLRNDPAGGTGAFSSLYGNDTKDLPSWRITKTKLMLERIQ
;
A
#
# COMPACT_ATOMS: atom_id res chain seq x y z
N MET A 1 54.43 -14.11 21.64
CA MET A 1 54.44 -12.69 21.25
C MET A 1 53.28 -12.03 22.01
N THR A 2 53.51 -11.61 23.27
CA THR A 2 53.85 -10.23 23.74
C THR A 2 52.66 -9.27 23.54
N LEU A 3 52.08 -8.56 24.52
CA LEU A 3 52.52 -8.02 25.84
C LEU A 3 51.22 -7.65 26.65
N THR A 4 50.92 -8.09 27.89
CA THR A 4 51.32 -7.60 29.26
C THR A 4 50.74 -6.22 29.66
N THR A 5 49.64 -6.12 30.46
CA THR A 5 49.51 -5.84 31.95
C THR A 5 49.52 -4.34 32.36
N LEU A 6 48.55 -3.78 33.15
CA LEU A 6 48.59 -3.47 34.61
C LEU A 6 47.24 -2.80 35.08
N VAL A 7 46.52 -3.33 36.09
CA VAL A 7 46.48 -2.99 37.57
C VAL A 7 45.70 -1.69 37.90
N LEU A 8 44.51 -1.70 38.54
CA LEU A 8 44.10 -1.96 39.95
C LEU A 8 44.27 -0.78 40.95
N LEU A 9 43.13 -0.45 41.59
CA LEU A 9 42.89 0.01 42.98
C LEU A 9 43.25 1.44 43.45
N THR A 10 42.21 2.16 43.92
CA THR A 10 42.27 2.87 45.21
C THR A 10 40.93 2.78 45.96
N ILE A 11 41.02 2.46 47.25
CA ILE A 11 39.99 2.26 48.27
C ILE A 11 39.81 3.57 49.07
N SER A 12 38.58 3.91 49.51
CA SER A 12 38.30 4.29 50.93
C SER A 12 36.81 4.46 51.25
N ARG A 13 36.42 3.79 52.35
CA ARG A 13 35.16 3.87 53.11
C ARG A 13 35.14 5.12 54.02
N THR A 14 34.00 5.56 54.58
CA THR A 14 33.59 5.39 56.01
C THR A 14 32.27 6.19 56.23
N ILE A 15 31.06 5.64 56.47
CA ILE A 15 30.37 5.15 57.72
C ILE A 15 29.25 6.10 58.27
N ILE A 16 28.01 5.57 58.31
CA ILE A 16 26.92 5.59 59.35
C ILE A 16 26.28 6.93 59.83
N SER A 17 24.94 7.05 59.66
CA SER A 17 23.95 7.24 60.76
C SER A 17 22.49 7.07 60.26
N ALA A 18 21.58 6.71 61.17
CA ALA A 18 20.22 6.18 60.92
C ALA A 18 19.08 7.15 61.35
N ILE A 19 17.95 7.14 60.60
CA ILE A 19 16.48 7.11 60.94
C ILE A 19 16.01 7.86 62.23
N PRO A 20 14.91 8.68 62.29
CA PRO A 20 13.53 8.36 61.83
C PRO A 20 12.58 9.51 61.33
N ALA A 21 11.44 9.08 60.73
CA ALA A 21 10.05 9.52 60.96
C ALA A 21 9.25 10.30 59.87
N LEU A 22 8.10 9.70 59.49
CA LEU A 22 6.77 10.29 59.18
C LEU A 22 6.65 11.10 57.86
N SER A 23 5.66 10.98 56.96
CA SER A 23 4.34 10.32 56.95
C SER A 23 3.81 10.17 55.51
N PHE A 24 2.81 9.30 55.38
CA PHE A 24 2.12 8.79 54.21
C PHE A 24 1.40 9.81 53.30
N GLY A 25 1.35 9.45 52.00
CA GLY A 25 0.31 9.85 51.05
C GLY A 25 0.05 8.73 50.05
N LEU A 26 -0.71 7.71 50.44
CA LEU A 26 -1.28 6.69 49.54
C LEU A 26 -2.25 7.37 48.57
N ILE A 27 -1.89 7.49 47.29
CA ILE A 27 -2.85 7.79 46.23
C ILE A 27 -3.47 6.45 45.79
N SER A 28 -4.74 6.34 46.13
CA SER A 28 -5.67 5.25 45.83
C SER A 28 -5.61 4.79 44.37
N SER A 29 -5.58 3.47 44.20
CA SER A 29 -5.90 2.77 42.95
C SER A 29 -7.25 3.24 42.41
N ARG A 30 -7.24 3.91 41.25
CA ARG A 30 -8.48 4.12 40.48
C ARG A 30 -8.96 2.78 39.94
N THR A 31 -9.97 2.26 40.62
CA THR A 31 -10.85 1.19 40.15
C THR A 31 -11.29 1.46 38.72
N ILE A 32 -11.06 0.48 37.86
CA ILE A 32 -11.63 0.38 36.50
C ILE A 32 -13.15 0.56 36.64
N ARG A 33 -13.69 1.67 36.13
CA ARG A 33 -15.14 1.84 36.01
C ARG A 33 -15.63 0.93 34.89
N ASN A 34 -16.62 0.10 35.20
CA ASN A 34 -17.43 -0.60 34.20
C ASN A 34 -17.95 0.39 33.15
N PRO A 35 -17.89 0.08 31.84
CA PRO A 35 -18.33 0.97 30.76
C PRO A 35 -19.84 0.84 30.50
N ALA A 36 -20.67 0.90 31.56
CA ALA A 36 -22.11 0.67 31.44
C ALA A 36 -22.98 1.93 31.65
N SER A 37 -22.41 3.14 31.61
CA SER A 37 -23.18 4.37 31.92
C SER A 37 -23.04 5.54 30.93
N SER A 38 -22.59 5.35 29.69
CA SER A 38 -22.55 6.43 28.68
C SER A 38 -23.73 6.45 27.69
N LEU A 39 -24.76 5.62 27.88
CA LEU A 39 -25.83 5.42 26.90
C LEU A 39 -26.88 6.55 26.74
N ASN A 40 -26.67 7.77 27.24
CA ASN A 40 -27.73 8.80 27.25
C ASN A 40 -27.38 10.21 26.75
N ALA A 41 -26.21 10.45 26.15
CA ALA A 41 -26.01 11.71 25.40
C ALA A 41 -26.71 11.59 24.04
N LYS A 42 -27.82 12.31 23.84
CA LYS A 42 -28.48 12.36 22.53
C LYS A 42 -27.60 13.14 21.53
N PRO A 43 -27.61 12.79 20.23
CA PRO A 43 -26.93 13.50 19.13
C PRO A 43 -27.21 15.02 19.01
N SER A 44 -28.19 15.53 19.77
CA SER A 44 -28.72 16.90 19.68
C SER A 44 -27.97 17.96 20.51
N ASP A 45 -26.91 17.59 21.25
CA ASP A 45 -26.24 18.53 22.18
C ASP A 45 -25.06 19.31 21.57
N PHE A 46 -24.50 18.94 20.41
CA PHE A 46 -23.40 19.72 19.81
C PHE A 46 -23.92 20.98 19.11
N ASP A 47 -23.26 22.11 19.36
CA ASP A 47 -23.58 23.37 18.70
C ASP A 47 -23.27 23.28 17.19
N LYS A 48 -24.28 22.97 16.39
CA LYS A 48 -24.17 22.89 14.93
C LYS A 48 -23.62 24.18 14.33
N ASN A 49 -23.86 25.34 14.96
CA ASN A 49 -23.30 26.61 14.48
C ASN A 49 -21.77 26.67 14.65
N ARG A 50 -21.22 25.93 15.63
CA ARG A 50 -19.78 25.79 15.82
C ARG A 50 -19.19 24.78 14.85
N LEU A 51 -19.82 23.61 14.67
CA LEU A 51 -19.37 22.60 13.70
C LEU A 51 -19.31 23.15 12.27
N ASN A 52 -20.26 24.02 11.91
CA ASN A 52 -20.32 24.67 10.60
C ASN A 52 -19.14 25.62 10.31
N LYS A 53 -18.28 25.92 11.31
CA LYS A 53 -17.10 26.77 11.15
C LYS A 53 -15.79 25.99 11.17
N ILE A 54 -15.81 24.72 11.57
CA ILE A 54 -14.60 23.93 11.77
C ILE A 54 -14.18 23.32 10.43
N PRO A 55 -13.00 23.68 9.88
CA PRO A 55 -12.48 23.02 8.70
C PRO A 55 -12.08 21.57 9.00
N VAL A 56 -12.39 20.67 8.09
CA VAL A 56 -12.08 19.24 8.17
C VAL A 56 -11.26 18.84 6.95
N VAL A 57 -10.17 18.10 7.19
CA VAL A 57 -9.41 17.46 6.11
C VAL A 57 -9.41 15.95 6.31
N ILE A 58 -10.06 15.25 5.38
CA ILE A 58 -10.07 13.80 5.30
C ILE A 58 -8.81 13.37 4.54
N CYS A 59 -8.01 12.51 5.17
CA CYS A 59 -6.75 12.00 4.62
C CYS A 59 -6.98 10.54 4.15
N PRO A 60 -7.01 10.28 2.83
CA PRO A 60 -7.30 8.96 2.28
C PRO A 60 -6.30 7.87 2.67
N GLY A 61 -6.82 6.65 2.80
CA GLY A 61 -6.04 5.43 2.88
C GLY A 61 -5.31 5.09 1.57
N PHE A 62 -4.26 4.26 1.69
CA PHE A 62 -3.49 3.80 0.54
C PHE A 62 -4.42 3.17 -0.50
N GLY A 63 -4.31 3.61 -1.76
CA GLY A 63 -5.14 3.17 -2.89
C GLY A 63 -6.55 3.72 -2.96
N ASN A 64 -6.96 4.56 -2.02
CA ASN A 64 -8.20 5.30 -2.17
C ASN A 64 -8.02 6.55 -3.03
N ASP A 65 -9.12 6.98 -3.61
CA ASP A 65 -9.28 8.24 -4.33
C ASP A 65 -10.10 9.21 -3.48
N GLU A 66 -10.11 10.49 -3.83
CA GLU A 66 -11.07 11.45 -3.29
C GLU A 66 -12.53 10.98 -3.47
N ILE A 67 -12.85 10.41 -4.64
CA ILE A 67 -14.22 9.95 -4.94
C ILE A 67 -14.70 8.84 -3.99
N ASP A 68 -13.78 8.10 -3.34
CA ASP A 68 -14.16 7.05 -2.38
C ASP A 68 -14.78 7.60 -1.10
N TYR A 69 -14.60 8.88 -0.80
CA TYR A 69 -15.15 9.54 0.38
C TYR A 69 -16.35 10.43 0.05
N SER A 70 -16.46 10.92 -1.18
CA SER A 70 -17.59 11.73 -1.64
C SER A 70 -18.69 10.89 -2.31
N ASN A 71 -18.34 9.94 -3.18
CA ASN A 71 -19.28 9.09 -3.93
C ASN A 71 -18.77 7.63 -4.01
N PRO A 72 -18.75 6.90 -2.88
CA PRO A 72 -18.13 5.59 -2.77
C PRO A 72 -18.77 4.58 -3.72
N LEU A 73 -17.94 3.96 -4.57
CA LEU A 73 -18.36 2.95 -5.56
C LEU A 73 -19.45 3.45 -6.52
N ASN A 74 -19.53 4.77 -6.76
CA ASN A 74 -20.57 5.41 -7.58
C ASN A 74 -22.01 5.13 -7.08
N GLN A 75 -22.20 4.92 -5.78
CA GLN A 75 -23.52 4.65 -5.19
C GLN A 75 -24.36 5.91 -4.96
N GLY A 76 -23.79 7.10 -5.16
CA GLY A 76 -24.41 8.39 -4.89
C GLY A 76 -23.63 9.19 -3.84
N GLU A 77 -23.60 10.51 -4.00
CA GLU A 77 -22.89 11.41 -3.08
C GLU A 77 -23.49 11.39 -1.66
N GLU A 78 -24.78 11.10 -1.54
CA GLU A 78 -25.51 11.03 -0.27
C GLU A 78 -24.97 9.91 0.65
N VAL A 79 -24.36 8.87 0.07
CA VAL A 79 -23.75 7.75 0.77
C VAL A 79 -22.33 8.07 1.25
N GLY A 80 -21.71 9.10 0.67
CA GLY A 80 -20.35 9.51 0.98
C GLY A 80 -20.12 9.90 2.44
N PHE A 81 -18.90 9.67 2.91
CA PHE A 81 -18.45 10.10 4.23
C PHE A 81 -18.49 11.62 4.38
N VAL A 82 -18.22 12.37 3.31
CA VAL A 82 -18.40 13.83 3.29
C VAL A 82 -19.84 14.20 3.63
N SER A 83 -20.81 13.60 2.95
CA SER A 83 -22.25 13.81 3.21
C SER A 83 -22.66 13.37 4.62
N ALA A 84 -22.06 12.29 5.14
CA ALA A 84 -22.27 11.84 6.52
C ALA A 84 -21.82 12.90 7.54
N LEU A 85 -20.68 13.57 7.32
CA LEU A 85 -20.24 14.68 8.16
C LEU A 85 -21.15 15.91 8.00
N THR A 86 -21.53 16.25 6.77
CA THR A 86 -22.41 17.39 6.49
C THR A 86 -23.75 17.28 7.22
N ARG A 87 -24.37 16.08 7.22
CA ARG A 87 -25.62 15.83 7.98
C ARG A 87 -25.48 16.06 9.50
N ARG A 88 -24.26 15.98 10.02
CA ARG A 88 -23.94 16.20 11.44
C ARG A 88 -23.62 17.66 11.77
N GLY A 89 -23.64 18.54 10.78
CA GLY A 89 -23.53 20.00 10.95
C GLY A 89 -22.20 20.59 10.52
N PHE A 90 -21.32 19.82 9.89
CA PHE A 90 -20.16 20.39 9.20
C PHE A 90 -20.58 21.12 7.94
N ASN A 91 -19.89 22.23 7.63
CA ASN A 91 -20.11 22.94 6.38
C ASN A 91 -19.46 22.14 5.24
N PRO A 92 -20.20 21.72 4.19
CA PRO A 92 -19.62 20.98 3.08
C PRO A 92 -18.48 21.74 2.39
N ASP A 93 -18.53 23.07 2.34
CA ASP A 93 -17.47 23.91 1.74
C ASP A 93 -16.17 23.91 2.56
N LEU A 94 -16.23 23.49 3.82
CA LEU A 94 -15.09 23.40 4.73
C LEU A 94 -14.66 21.94 5.00
N VAL A 95 -15.31 20.95 4.37
CA VAL A 95 -14.89 19.54 4.40
C VAL A 95 -14.11 19.25 3.12
N LYS A 96 -12.80 19.16 3.24
CA LYS A 96 -11.91 18.76 2.14
C LYS A 96 -11.50 17.31 2.27
N VAL A 97 -11.50 16.58 1.17
CA VAL A 97 -10.73 15.34 1.04
C VAL A 97 -9.41 15.72 0.40
N LEU A 98 -8.29 15.19 0.91
CA LEU A 98 -6.97 15.46 0.33
C LEU A 98 -7.00 15.14 -1.18
N PRO A 99 -6.75 16.13 -2.06
CA PRO A 99 -6.87 15.94 -3.50
C PRO A 99 -5.80 14.97 -3.99
N LEU A 100 -6.23 13.75 -4.27
CA LEU A 100 -5.38 12.73 -4.86
C LEU A 100 -6.23 11.75 -5.64
N GLN A 101 -5.66 11.27 -6.74
CA GLN A 101 -6.28 10.25 -7.57
C GLN A 101 -5.67 8.89 -7.27
N ARG A 102 -6.46 7.82 -7.44
CA ARG A 102 -6.04 6.45 -7.11
C ARG A 102 -4.71 6.04 -7.75
N TYR A 103 -4.42 6.50 -8.96
CA TYR A 103 -3.15 6.17 -9.65
C TYR A 103 -1.94 6.84 -8.99
N GLU A 104 -2.09 7.94 -8.26
CA GLU A 104 -0.97 8.68 -7.66
C GLU A 104 -0.29 7.89 -6.55
N TRP A 105 -0.96 6.90 -5.97
CA TRP A 105 -0.33 5.96 -5.02
C TRP A 105 0.84 5.18 -5.64
N VAL A 106 0.93 5.10 -6.98
CA VAL A 106 2.13 4.57 -7.68
C VAL A 106 3.40 5.36 -7.34
N ARG A 107 3.28 6.61 -6.89
CA ARG A 107 4.42 7.45 -6.43
C ARG A 107 5.12 6.86 -5.21
N VAL A 108 4.46 5.99 -4.44
CA VAL A 108 5.11 5.21 -3.37
C VAL A 108 6.23 4.32 -3.90
N ALA A 109 6.15 3.88 -5.17
CA ALA A 109 7.25 3.21 -5.85
C ALA A 109 8.48 4.12 -6.06
N GLY A 110 8.35 5.44 -5.90
CA GLY A 110 9.47 6.37 -5.79
C GLY A 110 10.44 6.00 -4.65
N GLY A 111 9.93 5.37 -3.59
CA GLY A 111 10.75 4.78 -2.53
C GLY A 111 11.75 3.74 -3.03
N LEU A 112 11.51 3.04 -4.15
CA LEU A 112 12.49 2.08 -4.71
C LEU A 112 13.80 2.74 -5.16
N PHE A 113 13.82 4.07 -5.32
CA PHE A 113 15.01 4.86 -5.64
C PHE A 113 15.68 5.45 -4.40
N ASP A 114 15.09 5.24 -3.21
CA ASP A 114 15.69 5.56 -1.92
C ASP A 114 16.45 4.33 -1.39
N PRO A 115 17.77 4.40 -1.15
CA PRO A 115 18.53 3.32 -0.54
C PRO A 115 17.94 2.82 0.79
N ASN A 116 17.23 3.68 1.51
CA ASN A 116 16.58 3.34 2.77
C ASN A 116 15.41 2.36 2.59
N PHE A 117 14.80 2.28 1.41
CA PHE A 117 13.73 1.33 1.10
C PHE A 117 14.18 -0.12 1.20
N TYR A 118 15.39 -0.41 0.71
CA TYR A 118 15.98 -1.77 0.76
C TYR A 118 16.50 -2.13 2.14
N THR A 119 16.73 -1.13 3.00
CA THR A 119 17.16 -1.33 4.39
C THR A 119 16.01 -1.25 5.39
N GLY A 120 14.78 -1.01 4.93
CA GLY A 120 13.61 -0.87 5.81
C GLY A 120 13.66 0.38 6.69
N ARG A 121 14.27 1.46 6.20
CA ARG A 121 14.48 2.73 6.91
C ARG A 121 13.87 3.94 6.17
N CYS A 122 12.87 3.72 5.32
CA CYS A 122 12.22 4.83 4.59
C CYS A 122 11.74 5.91 5.54
N GLN A 123 11.97 7.16 5.16
CA GLN A 123 11.47 8.33 5.87
C GLN A 123 10.15 8.81 5.26
N PRO A 124 9.27 9.43 6.06
CA PRO A 124 7.97 9.91 5.60
C PRO A 124 8.05 11.02 4.53
N ASP A 125 9.07 11.86 4.60
CA ASP A 125 9.37 12.93 3.64
C ASP A 125 10.23 12.45 2.46
N GLY A 126 10.67 11.19 2.49
CA GLY A 126 11.44 10.57 1.41
C GLY A 126 10.62 10.33 0.14
N LEU A 127 11.30 9.83 -0.90
CA LEU A 127 10.74 9.69 -2.26
C LEU A 127 9.46 8.83 -2.37
N GLY A 128 9.18 7.99 -1.37
CA GLY A 128 7.97 7.18 -1.34
C GLY A 128 6.72 7.97 -0.91
N TYR A 129 6.81 8.75 0.15
CA TYR A 129 5.64 9.32 0.83
C TYR A 129 5.66 10.85 0.94
N GLY A 130 6.79 11.50 0.64
CA GLY A 130 6.94 12.95 0.78
C GLY A 130 5.96 13.75 -0.06
N TRP A 131 5.55 13.24 -1.23
CA TRP A 131 4.51 13.87 -2.06
C TRP A 131 3.16 13.98 -1.33
N TYR A 132 2.78 12.96 -0.56
CA TYR A 132 1.53 12.93 0.20
C TYR A 132 1.66 13.85 1.42
N VAL A 133 2.78 13.76 2.13
CA VAL A 133 3.07 14.58 3.31
C VAL A 133 3.04 16.08 2.96
N ASN A 134 3.68 16.47 1.86
CA ASN A 134 3.72 17.86 1.42
C ASN A 134 2.33 18.35 0.98
N ARG A 135 1.62 17.56 0.16
CA ARG A 135 0.27 17.93 -0.28
C ARG A 135 -0.72 18.01 0.90
N LEU A 136 -0.56 17.15 1.90
CA LEU A 136 -1.38 17.21 3.10
C LEU A 136 -1.12 18.50 3.89
N ARG A 137 0.13 18.92 4.03
CA ARG A 137 0.47 20.21 4.65
C ARG A 137 -0.13 21.39 3.88
N GLU A 138 -0.02 21.39 2.55
CA GLU A 138 -0.67 22.40 1.69
C GLU A 138 -2.19 22.41 1.90
N THR A 139 -2.83 21.25 1.93
CA THR A 139 -4.28 21.11 2.11
C THR A 139 -4.73 21.55 3.51
N ILE A 140 -3.92 21.31 4.55
CA ILE A 140 -4.19 21.80 5.91
C ILE A 140 -4.18 23.32 5.92
N GLU A 141 -3.22 23.95 5.26
CA GLU A 141 -3.09 25.40 5.22
C GLU A 141 -4.25 26.02 4.44
N GLU A 142 -4.57 25.49 3.27
CA GLU A 142 -5.76 25.91 2.51
C GLU A 142 -7.05 25.79 3.35
N ALA A 143 -7.23 24.67 4.07
CA ALA A 143 -8.42 24.45 4.89
C ALA A 143 -8.46 25.41 6.10
N TYR A 144 -7.30 25.69 6.71
CA TYR A 144 -7.17 26.66 7.79
C TYR A 144 -7.50 28.09 7.32
N GLU A 145 -7.05 28.46 6.12
CA GLU A 145 -7.38 29.75 5.50
C GLU A 145 -8.85 29.87 5.13
N LEU A 146 -9.43 28.84 4.51
CA LEU A 146 -10.85 28.79 4.18
C LEU A 146 -11.74 28.85 5.43
N GLY A 147 -11.29 28.25 6.54
CA GLY A 147 -11.92 28.36 7.85
C GLY A 147 -11.78 29.75 8.52
N GLY A 148 -11.15 30.72 7.86
CA GLY A 148 -11.00 32.09 8.34
C GLY A 148 -9.87 32.28 9.36
N ARG A 149 -8.98 31.29 9.54
CA ARG A 149 -7.85 31.28 10.51
C ARG A 149 -8.24 31.39 12.00
N ASP A 150 -9.51 31.55 12.32
CA ASP A 150 -10.01 31.53 13.71
C ASP A 150 -10.24 30.10 14.22
N GLU A 151 -10.49 29.15 13.32
CA GLU A 151 -10.76 27.75 13.63
C GLU A 151 -9.65 26.83 13.11
N LYS A 152 -9.17 25.95 14.00
CA LYS A 152 -8.14 24.95 13.68
C LYS A 152 -8.76 23.72 13.00
N VAL A 153 -8.01 23.14 12.06
CA VAL A 153 -8.41 21.98 11.24
C VAL A 153 -8.56 20.72 12.07
N LEU A 154 -9.64 19.97 11.83
CA LEU A 154 -9.76 18.57 12.24
C LEU A 154 -9.22 17.66 11.14
N LEU A 155 -8.16 16.92 11.42
CA LEU A 155 -7.64 15.90 10.51
C LEU A 155 -8.32 14.57 10.79
N ILE A 156 -8.88 13.94 9.76
CA ILE A 156 -9.44 12.58 9.83
C ILE A 156 -8.65 11.68 8.90
N GLY A 157 -7.73 10.89 9.44
CA GLY A 157 -6.91 9.96 8.67
C GLY A 157 -7.45 8.55 8.64
N HIS A 158 -7.86 8.09 7.47
CA HIS A 158 -8.26 6.70 7.23
C HIS A 158 -7.05 5.85 6.86
N SER A 159 -6.88 4.72 7.54
CA SER A 159 -5.83 3.73 7.21
C SER A 159 -4.46 4.39 7.05
N ALA A 160 -3.85 4.36 5.86
CA ALA A 160 -2.57 5.01 5.62
C ALA A 160 -2.56 6.53 5.86
N GLY A 161 -3.68 7.20 5.56
CA GLY A 161 -3.84 8.63 5.82
C GLY A 161 -3.70 9.00 7.29
N GLY A 162 -3.92 8.06 8.23
CA GLY A 162 -3.71 8.30 9.66
C GLY A 162 -2.24 8.40 10.05
N TRP A 163 -1.39 7.43 9.65
CA TRP A 163 0.04 7.51 9.95
C TRP A 163 0.77 8.52 9.05
N LEU A 164 0.26 8.78 7.83
CA LEU A 164 0.72 9.90 6.99
C LEU A 164 0.32 11.25 7.59
N GLY A 165 -0.84 11.34 8.25
CA GLY A 165 -1.23 12.49 9.05
C GLY A 165 -0.26 12.75 10.20
N ARG A 166 0.11 11.71 10.96
CA ARG A 166 1.18 11.81 11.98
C ARG A 166 2.49 12.28 11.37
N ALA A 167 2.87 11.73 10.22
CA ALA A 167 4.07 12.14 9.51
C ALA A 167 4.05 13.61 9.06
N ALA A 168 2.90 14.10 8.58
CA ALA A 168 2.73 15.50 8.20
C ALA A 168 2.87 16.44 9.40
N LEU A 169 2.29 16.06 10.55
CA LEU A 169 2.48 16.79 11.81
C LEU A 169 3.95 16.78 12.24
N GLY A 170 4.63 15.62 12.15
CA GLY A 170 6.07 15.48 12.39
C GLY A 170 6.50 16.02 13.77
N ASP A 171 7.54 16.86 13.77
CA ASP A 171 8.01 17.56 14.98
C ASP A 171 7.16 18.80 15.33
N GLY A 172 6.04 19.00 14.63
CA GLY A 172 5.12 20.11 14.74
C GLY A 172 5.48 21.31 13.87
N SER A 173 6.53 21.25 13.05
CA SER A 173 6.91 22.33 12.14
C SER A 173 6.93 21.88 10.68
N TRP A 174 6.51 22.77 9.77
CA TRP A 174 6.70 22.57 8.34
C TRP A 174 6.92 23.89 7.60
N ILE A 175 7.66 23.80 6.49
CA ILE A 175 7.87 24.87 5.52
C ILE A 175 7.13 24.48 4.25
N LEU A 176 6.31 25.39 3.72
CA LEU A 176 5.67 25.22 2.43
C LEU A 176 6.62 25.78 1.37
N ASN A 177 7.15 24.91 0.50
CA ASN A 177 7.87 25.40 -0.68
C ASN A 177 6.83 25.90 -1.68
N GLY A 178 6.60 27.22 -1.72
CA GLY A 178 5.70 27.82 -2.69
C GLY A 178 6.18 27.56 -4.12
N GLY A 179 5.31 26.98 -4.95
CA GLY A 179 5.43 27.16 -6.39
C GLY A 179 5.39 28.64 -6.75
N GLU A 180 5.90 28.99 -7.95
CA GLU A 180 5.94 30.38 -8.44
C GLU A 180 4.59 31.09 -8.24
N GLY A 181 4.53 32.00 -7.25
CA GLY A 181 3.36 32.85 -6.98
C GLY A 181 2.75 32.80 -5.58
N ASN A 182 3.18 31.93 -4.66
CA ASN A 182 2.62 31.86 -3.29
C ASN A 182 3.52 32.42 -2.19
N ILE A 183 2.89 33.03 -1.18
CA ILE A 183 3.46 34.05 -0.25
C ILE A 183 3.94 33.49 1.11
N PHE A 184 3.99 32.17 1.30
CA PHE A 184 4.26 31.58 2.63
C PHE A 184 5.75 31.29 2.83
N GLU A 185 6.56 32.35 2.99
CA GLU A 185 7.98 32.22 3.35
C GLU A 185 8.20 31.94 4.85
N GLU A 186 7.17 32.01 5.69
CA GLU A 186 7.26 31.75 7.14
C GLU A 186 6.91 30.29 7.48
N GLY A 187 7.74 29.64 8.30
CA GLY A 187 7.47 28.29 8.80
C GLY A 187 6.19 28.25 9.65
N ALA A 188 5.36 27.23 9.45
CA ALA A 188 4.11 27.04 10.18
C ALA A 188 4.27 26.05 11.34
N ARG A 189 3.61 26.34 12.47
CA ARG A 189 3.48 25.39 13.59
C ARG A 189 2.16 24.62 13.47
N ALA A 190 2.27 23.30 13.52
CA ALA A 190 1.15 22.37 13.44
C ALA A 190 0.07 22.66 14.49
N SER A 191 0.47 22.98 15.73
CA SER A 191 -0.45 23.29 16.82
C SER A 191 -1.30 24.53 16.56
N ASP A 192 -0.85 25.45 15.71
CA ASP A 192 -1.60 26.65 15.35
C ASP A 192 -2.62 26.37 14.25
N ARG A 193 -2.41 25.31 13.46
CA ARG A 193 -3.24 24.94 12.31
C ARG A 193 -4.21 23.83 12.62
N VAL A 194 -3.80 22.83 13.40
CA VAL A 194 -4.51 21.57 13.61
C VAL A 194 -5.00 21.47 15.05
N ARG A 195 -6.27 21.13 15.20
CA ARG A 195 -6.93 20.90 16.49
C ARG A 195 -6.77 19.47 16.97
N ALA A 196 -6.99 18.53 16.06
CA ALA A 196 -6.97 17.11 16.38
C ALA A 196 -6.56 16.28 15.17
N LEU A 197 -5.87 15.17 15.45
CA LEU A 197 -5.70 14.06 14.51
C LEU A 197 -6.56 12.88 14.98
N ILE A 198 -7.63 12.64 14.23
CA ILE A 198 -8.50 11.48 14.38
C ILE A 198 -8.06 10.43 13.38
N THR A 199 -7.74 9.25 13.84
CA THR A 199 -7.32 8.13 12.97
C THR A 199 -8.34 7.02 13.02
N VAL A 200 -8.76 6.51 11.86
CA VAL A 200 -9.71 5.40 11.74
C VAL A 200 -9.02 4.24 11.01
N GLY A 201 -8.84 3.11 11.69
CA GLY A 201 -8.17 1.93 11.13
C GLY A 201 -6.69 2.14 10.75
N ALA A 202 -5.99 3.13 11.30
CA ALA A 202 -4.61 3.46 10.90
C ALA A 202 -3.56 2.60 11.62
N ILE A 203 -2.54 2.12 10.90
CA ILE A 203 -1.44 1.35 11.50
C ILE A 203 -0.46 2.29 12.21
N HIS A 204 -0.27 2.14 13.52
CA HIS A 204 0.60 3.03 14.29
C HIS A 204 1.92 2.42 14.74
N LYS A 205 2.06 1.09 14.64
CA LYS A 205 3.22 0.35 15.16
C LYS A 205 3.89 -0.44 14.04
N PRO A 206 5.24 -0.53 14.03
CA PRO A 206 5.92 -1.44 13.13
C PRO A 206 5.62 -2.91 13.49
N PRO A 207 5.74 -3.86 12.54
CA PRO A 207 5.61 -5.28 12.85
C PRO A 207 6.80 -5.81 13.67
N SER A 208 6.60 -6.95 14.33
CA SER A 208 7.67 -7.75 14.93
C SER A 208 7.71 -9.13 14.25
N PRO A 209 8.73 -9.46 13.44
CA PRO A 209 9.94 -8.68 13.13
C PRO A 209 9.72 -7.53 12.14
N ALA A 210 10.54 -6.47 12.24
CA ALA A 210 10.41 -5.24 11.42
C ALA A 210 10.60 -5.45 9.90
N SER A 211 11.20 -6.57 9.47
CA SER A 211 11.48 -6.88 8.07
C SER A 211 10.21 -7.05 7.20
N THR A 212 9.04 -7.27 7.81
CA THR A 212 7.77 -7.38 7.09
C THR A 212 7.03 -6.04 6.98
N CYS A 213 7.64 -4.93 7.43
CA CYS A 213 7.00 -3.61 7.46
C CYS A 213 6.52 -3.17 6.08
N VAL A 214 5.20 -3.10 5.92
CA VAL A 214 4.51 -2.69 4.68
C VAL A 214 4.84 -1.25 4.30
N THR A 215 5.19 -0.40 5.27
CA THR A 215 5.63 0.99 5.02
C THR A 215 7.14 1.11 4.79
N ARG A 216 7.87 -0.01 4.76
CA ARG A 216 9.33 -0.07 4.54
C ARG A 216 10.17 0.80 5.46
N GLY A 217 9.72 1.00 6.70
CA GLY A 217 10.48 1.70 7.75
C GLY A 217 9.82 2.95 8.30
N VAL A 218 8.85 3.54 7.59
CA VAL A 218 8.22 4.80 8.04
C VAL A 218 7.58 4.66 9.42
N LEU A 219 6.88 3.55 9.72
CA LEU A 219 6.30 3.35 11.05
C LEU A 219 7.37 3.26 12.15
N SER A 220 8.51 2.63 11.87
CA SER A 220 9.64 2.61 12.80
C SER A 220 10.22 4.01 13.01
N TYR A 221 10.35 4.79 11.93
CA TYR A 221 10.79 6.18 11.99
C TYR A 221 9.84 7.03 12.86
N LEU A 222 8.53 6.91 12.66
CA LEU A 222 7.52 7.65 13.44
C LEU A 222 7.52 7.23 14.90
N GLU A 223 7.65 5.93 15.20
CA GLU A 223 7.74 5.43 16.58
C GLU A 223 9.00 5.96 17.29
N GLU A 224 10.14 6.03 16.59
CA GLU A 224 11.39 6.51 17.16
C GLU A 224 11.42 8.03 17.34
N ARG A 225 10.97 8.78 16.32
CA ARG A 225 11.10 10.25 16.29
C ARG A 225 9.92 10.98 16.89
N TYR A 226 8.71 10.45 16.71
CA TYR A 226 7.44 11.08 17.10
C TYR A 226 6.55 10.07 17.84
N PRO A 227 7.03 9.51 18.97
CA PRO A 227 6.35 8.42 19.67
C PRO A 227 4.95 8.84 20.12
N GLY A 228 3.98 7.92 19.95
CA GLY A 228 2.60 8.11 20.40
C GLY A 228 1.95 9.42 19.92
N ALA A 229 1.16 10.01 20.80
CA ALA A 229 0.55 11.33 20.67
C ALA A 229 1.56 12.47 20.89
N TYR A 230 2.61 12.52 20.06
CA TYR A 230 3.81 13.34 20.26
C TYR A 230 3.53 14.83 20.53
N LEU A 231 2.59 15.44 19.79
CA LEU A 231 2.26 16.87 19.91
C LEU A 231 1.10 17.17 20.89
N ALA A 232 0.71 16.21 21.74
CA ALA A 232 -0.39 16.42 22.69
C ALA A 232 -0.11 17.57 23.67
N SER A 233 1.15 17.71 24.12
CA SER A 233 1.57 18.81 25.01
C SER A 233 1.48 20.20 24.37
N GLU A 234 1.40 20.26 23.03
CA GLU A 234 1.25 21.50 22.28
C GLU A 234 -0.21 21.80 21.93
N GLY A 235 -1.15 20.98 22.42
CA GLY A 235 -2.58 21.20 22.27
C GLY A 235 -3.22 20.55 21.06
N ILE A 236 -2.54 19.62 20.37
CA ILE A 236 -3.16 18.77 19.34
C ILE A 236 -3.76 17.54 20.02
N ALA A 237 -5.06 17.33 19.92
CA ALA A 237 -5.70 16.11 20.41
C ALA A 237 -5.42 14.92 19.46
N TYR A 238 -5.23 13.73 20.02
CA TYR A 238 -5.06 12.49 19.24
C TYR A 238 -6.16 11.51 19.58
N ILE A 239 -6.85 10.99 18.57
CA ILE A 239 -7.92 10.02 18.72
C ILE A 239 -7.64 8.85 17.77
N SER A 240 -7.75 7.63 18.28
CA SER A 240 -7.57 6.39 17.53
C SER A 240 -8.82 5.54 17.61
N VAL A 241 -9.47 5.36 16.46
CA VAL A 241 -10.68 4.55 16.29
C VAL A 241 -10.28 3.24 15.62
N GLY A 242 -10.49 2.13 16.32
CA GLY A 242 -10.18 0.79 15.83
C GLY A 242 -11.42 -0.10 15.77
N GLY A 243 -11.58 -0.83 14.68
CA GLY A 243 -12.64 -1.79 14.45
C GLY A 243 -12.27 -3.17 15.00
N ASP A 244 -13.25 -3.84 15.59
CA ASP A 244 -13.14 -5.18 16.14
C ASP A 244 -14.20 -6.08 15.52
N ALA A 245 -13.99 -6.47 14.26
CA ALA A 245 -14.98 -7.11 13.41
C ALA A 245 -14.65 -8.53 12.98
N ILE A 246 -13.36 -8.84 12.76
CA ILE A 246 -12.90 -10.10 12.18
C ILE A 246 -11.74 -10.69 12.99
N ILE A 247 -11.91 -11.94 13.41
CA ILE A 247 -10.82 -12.75 13.97
C ILE A 247 -10.07 -13.42 12.82
N GLY A 248 -8.79 -13.09 12.70
CA GLY A 248 -7.85 -13.71 11.78
C GLY A 248 -7.54 -15.14 12.24
N SER A 249 -7.73 -16.12 11.37
CA SER A 249 -7.41 -17.52 11.61
C SER A 249 -7.00 -18.20 10.30
N LYS A 250 -6.17 -19.25 10.38
CA LYS A 250 -5.83 -20.09 9.21
C LYS A 250 -7.02 -20.95 8.74
N ASP A 251 -7.98 -21.14 9.62
CA ASP A 251 -9.25 -21.82 9.40
C ASP A 251 -10.41 -20.83 9.53
N GLU A 252 -11.62 -21.21 9.11
CA GLU A 252 -12.81 -20.37 9.33
C GLU A 252 -13.07 -20.25 10.84
N SER A 253 -13.12 -19.02 11.35
CA SER A 253 -13.48 -18.77 12.74
C SER A 253 -14.98 -19.03 12.95
N THR A 254 -15.36 -19.49 14.15
CA THR A 254 -16.79 -19.59 14.53
C THR A 254 -17.35 -18.27 15.06
N GLU A 255 -16.47 -17.33 15.44
CA GLU A 255 -16.80 -16.00 15.94
C GLU A 255 -16.18 -14.92 15.06
N LYS A 256 -16.89 -13.81 14.83
CA LYS A 256 -16.37 -12.67 14.02
C LYS A 256 -15.81 -13.13 12.67
N LYS A 257 -16.59 -13.90 11.91
CA LYS A 257 -16.14 -14.67 10.73
C LYS A 257 -16.41 -14.04 9.36
N GLY A 258 -16.78 -12.76 9.33
CA GLY A 258 -17.29 -12.09 8.11
C GLY A 258 -18.70 -12.53 7.76
N SER A 259 -19.29 -11.92 6.72
CA SER A 259 -20.61 -12.33 6.21
C SER A 259 -20.50 -13.57 5.33
N ASP A 260 -21.60 -14.33 5.20
CA ASP A 260 -21.61 -15.53 4.38
C ASP A 260 -21.39 -15.19 2.89
N GLU A 261 -21.95 -14.08 2.40
CA GLU A 261 -21.77 -13.60 1.02
C GLU A 261 -20.29 -13.32 0.70
N VAL A 262 -19.60 -12.68 1.65
CA VAL A 262 -18.19 -12.35 1.53
C VAL A 262 -17.32 -13.61 1.60
N ASN A 263 -17.68 -14.55 2.48
CA ASN A 263 -17.01 -15.84 2.56
C ASN A 263 -17.14 -16.62 1.24
N GLU A 264 -18.30 -16.61 0.58
CA GLU A 264 -18.45 -17.23 -0.74
C GLU A 264 -17.55 -16.57 -1.79
N VAL A 265 -17.43 -15.23 -1.81
CA VAL A 265 -16.49 -14.53 -2.70
C VAL A 265 -15.05 -14.96 -2.43
N TYR A 266 -14.64 -15.06 -1.17
CA TYR A 266 -13.29 -15.51 -0.82
C TYR A 266 -13.05 -16.99 -1.13
N LYS A 267 -14.05 -17.87 -1.00
CA LYS A 267 -13.96 -19.28 -1.43
C LYS A 267 -13.67 -19.37 -2.93
N VAL A 268 -14.42 -18.63 -3.76
CA VAL A 268 -14.23 -18.60 -5.22
C VAL A 268 -12.81 -18.12 -5.59
N ARG A 269 -12.24 -17.19 -4.81
CA ARG A 269 -10.88 -16.67 -5.02
C ARG A 269 -9.74 -17.55 -4.46
N GLY A 270 -10.08 -18.72 -3.90
CA GLY A 270 -9.13 -19.61 -3.22
C GLY A 270 -8.61 -19.07 -1.89
N GLU A 271 -9.24 -18.04 -1.33
CA GLU A 271 -8.87 -17.37 -0.08
C GLU A 271 -9.60 -17.95 1.12
N ARG A 272 -10.63 -18.78 0.90
CA ARG A 272 -11.47 -19.49 1.88
C ARG A 272 -12.48 -18.62 2.62
N SER A 273 -12.07 -17.65 3.43
CA SER A 273 -12.98 -16.91 4.31
C SER A 273 -12.44 -15.53 4.68
N ALA A 274 -13.27 -14.68 5.28
CA ALA A 274 -12.85 -13.40 5.82
C ALA A 274 -11.79 -13.58 6.93
N SER A 275 -11.91 -14.64 7.74
CA SER A 275 -10.91 -14.97 8.77
C SER A 275 -9.53 -15.27 8.20
N THR A 276 -9.45 -15.98 7.07
CA THR A 276 -8.17 -16.32 6.42
C THR A 276 -7.56 -15.16 5.67
N VAL A 277 -8.38 -14.29 5.08
CA VAL A 277 -7.94 -13.01 4.52
C VAL A 277 -7.39 -12.10 5.62
N ALA A 278 -8.15 -11.92 6.71
CA ALA A 278 -7.74 -11.14 7.86
C ALA A 278 -6.46 -11.68 8.50
N TYR A 279 -6.31 -13.01 8.65
CA TYR A 279 -5.08 -13.63 9.14
C TYR A 279 -3.86 -13.19 8.33
N THR A 280 -3.98 -13.19 7.01
CA THR A 280 -2.90 -12.82 6.09
C THR A 280 -2.56 -11.33 6.22
N ALA A 281 -3.58 -10.47 6.25
CA ALA A 281 -3.44 -9.03 6.45
C ALA A 281 -2.76 -8.72 7.80
N TYR A 282 -3.27 -9.29 8.88
CA TYR A 282 -2.77 -9.09 10.24
C TYR A 282 -1.33 -9.56 10.38
N LYS A 283 -0.98 -10.71 9.79
CA LYS A 283 0.40 -11.21 9.75
C LYS A 283 1.33 -10.25 9.00
N ALA A 284 0.88 -9.67 7.88
CA ALA A 284 1.65 -8.68 7.15
C ALA A 284 1.89 -7.39 7.97
N VAL A 285 0.84 -6.91 8.66
CA VAL A 285 0.88 -5.65 9.43
C VAL A 285 1.66 -5.78 10.74
N SER A 286 1.49 -6.89 11.47
CA SER A 286 1.99 -7.04 12.84
C SER A 286 3.08 -8.12 13.00
N GLY A 287 3.19 -9.04 12.05
CA GLY A 287 3.94 -10.29 12.18
C GLY A 287 3.12 -11.46 12.74
N GLN A 288 1.90 -11.22 13.23
CA GLN A 288 1.01 -12.23 13.83
C GLN A 288 -0.37 -12.22 13.16
N GLY A 289 -0.85 -13.39 12.71
CA GLY A 289 -2.13 -13.51 12.00
C GLY A 289 -3.33 -13.79 12.91
N GLU A 290 -3.12 -14.46 14.04
CA GLU A 290 -4.20 -14.86 14.98
C GLU A 290 -4.55 -13.69 15.90
N MET A 291 -5.25 -12.71 15.34
CA MET A 291 -5.61 -11.47 16.02
C MET A 291 -7.03 -11.06 15.64
N THR A 292 -7.63 -10.18 16.43
CA THR A 292 -8.86 -9.49 16.05
C THR A 292 -8.57 -8.09 15.51
N GLY A 293 -9.46 -7.58 14.66
CA GLY A 293 -9.31 -6.29 14.01
C GLY A 293 -10.43 -6.00 13.03
N ASP A 294 -10.21 -5.06 12.13
CA ASP A 294 -11.21 -4.57 11.17
C ASP A 294 -11.19 -5.31 9.82
N GLY A 295 -10.52 -6.47 9.76
CA GLY A 295 -10.32 -7.27 8.56
C GLY A 295 -9.02 -6.97 7.80
N VAL A 296 -8.36 -5.84 8.09
CA VAL A 296 -7.08 -5.45 7.45
C VAL A 296 -6.02 -5.11 8.49
N VAL A 297 -6.38 -4.32 9.51
CA VAL A 297 -5.48 -3.87 10.57
C VAL A 297 -5.86 -4.54 11.89
N PRO A 298 -4.91 -5.19 12.58
CA PRO A 298 -5.16 -5.71 13.92
C PRO A 298 -5.54 -4.58 14.88
N LEU A 299 -6.54 -4.79 15.72
CA LEU A 299 -7.05 -3.75 16.63
C LEU A 299 -5.93 -3.10 17.45
N LYS A 300 -5.03 -3.90 18.03
CA LYS A 300 -3.90 -3.41 18.86
C LYS A 300 -2.90 -2.53 18.09
N TRP A 301 -2.83 -2.66 16.76
CA TRP A 301 -2.01 -1.83 15.87
C TRP A 301 -2.74 -0.55 15.43
N ALA A 302 -4.07 -0.53 15.53
CA ALA A 302 -4.90 0.64 15.26
C ALA A 302 -4.93 1.68 16.41
N LEU A 303 -4.54 1.26 17.62
CA LEU A 303 -4.58 2.09 18.83
C LEU A 303 -3.20 2.71 19.11
N LEU A 304 -3.09 4.02 18.87
CA LEU A 304 -1.89 4.80 19.14
C LEU A 304 -1.68 4.98 20.64
N GLU A 305 -0.42 4.98 21.08
CA GLU A 305 -0.11 5.28 22.48
C GLU A 305 -0.33 6.77 22.78
N GLY A 306 -0.95 7.08 23.93
CA GLY A 306 -1.23 8.44 24.34
C GLY A 306 -2.44 9.11 23.66
N SER A 307 -3.12 8.43 22.73
CA SER A 307 -4.38 8.92 22.14
C SER A 307 -5.61 8.45 22.93
N ARG A 308 -6.76 9.12 22.74
CA ARG A 308 -8.06 8.58 23.13
C ARG A 308 -8.40 7.42 22.21
N ASN A 309 -8.53 6.23 22.78
CA ASN A 309 -8.86 5.01 22.04
C ASN A 309 -10.38 4.76 22.04
N ILE A 310 -10.96 4.61 20.86
CA ILE A 310 -12.36 4.25 20.64
C ILE A 310 -12.37 2.91 19.90
N VAL A 311 -12.98 1.87 20.50
CA VAL A 311 -13.07 0.54 19.90
C VAL A 311 -14.50 0.29 19.44
N LEU A 312 -14.66 -0.07 18.17
CA LEU A 312 -15.94 -0.28 17.55
C LEU A 312 -16.15 -1.75 17.19
N ASP A 313 -17.02 -2.42 17.94
CA ASP A 313 -17.43 -3.79 17.63
C ASP A 313 -18.11 -3.87 16.27
N GLY A 314 -17.72 -4.87 15.47
CA GLY A 314 -18.31 -5.17 14.18
C GLY A 314 -17.96 -4.19 13.04
N VAL A 315 -17.06 -3.23 13.24
CA VAL A 315 -16.67 -2.24 12.21
C VAL A 315 -15.48 -2.71 11.37
N LEU A 316 -15.61 -2.58 10.05
CA LEU A 316 -14.66 -3.01 9.02
C LEU A 316 -13.81 -1.85 8.48
N HIS A 317 -12.71 -2.23 7.83
CA HIS A 317 -11.66 -1.31 7.43
C HIS A 317 -12.08 -0.25 6.40
N SER A 318 -12.82 -0.64 5.35
CA SER A 318 -13.05 0.17 4.14
C SER A 318 -14.52 0.20 3.72
N ILE A 319 -14.88 1.10 2.80
CA ILE A 319 -16.20 1.25 2.13
C ILE A 319 -16.74 -0.05 1.49
N ASN A 320 -15.85 -1.01 1.30
CA ASN A 320 -16.05 -2.31 0.72
C ASN A 320 -15.42 -3.39 1.61
N GLU A 321 -15.94 -4.59 1.49
CA GLU A 321 -15.35 -5.78 2.11
C GLU A 321 -13.93 -6.00 1.55
N ALA A 322 -12.99 -6.35 2.43
CA ALA A 322 -11.56 -6.25 2.18
C ALA A 322 -11.12 -6.90 0.84
N GLY A 323 -10.61 -6.08 -0.08
CA GLY A 323 -10.13 -6.58 -1.38
C GLY A 323 -11.24 -7.05 -2.34
N THR A 324 -12.52 -6.74 -2.09
CA THR A 324 -13.66 -7.00 -2.99
C THR A 324 -14.26 -5.69 -3.51
N THR A 325 -15.26 -5.72 -4.39
CA THR A 325 -16.09 -4.55 -4.72
C THR A 325 -17.45 -4.56 -4.01
N LEU A 326 -17.65 -5.50 -3.07
CA LEU A 326 -18.91 -5.59 -2.33
C LEU A 326 -18.99 -4.43 -1.33
N PRO A 327 -19.98 -3.53 -1.45
CA PRO A 327 -20.15 -2.43 -0.51
C PRO A 327 -20.48 -2.96 0.88
N THR A 328 -20.09 -2.20 1.91
CA THR A 328 -20.44 -2.52 3.31
C THR A 328 -20.94 -1.28 4.04
N ASP A 329 -21.96 -1.43 4.90
CA ASP A 329 -22.43 -0.37 5.80
C ASP A 329 -21.72 -0.40 7.16
N ARG A 330 -20.71 -1.27 7.29
CA ARG A 330 -19.91 -1.49 8.50
C ARG A 330 -18.59 -0.72 8.50
N TRP A 331 -18.36 0.19 7.55
CA TRP A 331 -17.14 1.00 7.49
C TRP A 331 -17.16 2.15 8.50
N TYR A 332 -16.00 2.60 8.98
CA TYR A 332 -15.88 3.75 9.90
C TYR A 332 -16.60 5.01 9.42
N GLY A 333 -16.61 5.26 8.11
CA GLY A 333 -17.25 6.42 7.48
C GLY A 333 -18.71 6.20 7.06
N SER A 334 -19.26 4.99 7.25
CA SER A 334 -20.67 4.70 6.94
C SER A 334 -21.61 5.47 7.86
N GLU A 335 -22.76 5.88 7.31
CA GLU A 335 -23.74 6.74 8.01
C GLU A 335 -24.10 6.25 9.42
N LYS A 336 -24.29 4.94 9.61
CA LYS A 336 -24.67 4.36 10.91
C LYS A 336 -23.51 4.24 11.90
N ILE A 337 -22.27 4.36 11.41
CA ILE A 337 -21.05 4.12 12.19
C ILE A 337 -20.42 5.43 12.66
N VAL A 338 -20.53 6.51 11.89
CA VAL A 338 -19.94 7.81 12.24
C VAL A 338 -20.38 8.30 13.63
N ASP A 339 -21.65 8.12 14.00
CA ASP A 339 -22.16 8.51 15.33
C ASP A 339 -21.52 7.75 16.49
N ARG A 340 -20.97 6.56 16.23
CA ARG A 340 -20.37 5.71 17.26
C ARG A 340 -19.01 6.23 17.73
N TRP A 341 -18.37 7.13 16.99
CA TRP A 341 -17.04 7.63 17.33
C TRP A 341 -16.88 9.15 17.22
N LEU A 342 -17.64 9.81 16.33
CA LEU A 342 -17.42 11.23 16.04
C LEU A 342 -17.63 12.12 17.26
N TYR A 343 -18.69 11.90 18.03
CA TYR A 343 -19.00 12.75 19.19
C TYR A 343 -17.94 12.67 20.28
N ASP A 344 -17.49 11.46 20.59
CA ASP A 344 -16.38 11.21 21.51
C ASP A 344 -15.07 11.82 21.00
N ALA A 345 -14.82 11.75 19.70
CA ALA A 345 -13.64 12.37 19.09
C ALA A 345 -13.70 13.91 19.15
N LEU A 346 -14.88 14.49 18.95
CA LEU A 346 -15.10 15.94 19.03
C LEU A 346 -14.97 16.47 20.46
N GLU A 347 -15.48 15.72 21.44
CA GLU A 347 -15.28 16.04 22.85
C GLU A 347 -13.79 16.09 23.20
N GLU A 348 -13.03 15.07 22.80
CA GLU A 348 -11.57 15.02 23.01
C GLU A 348 -10.84 16.15 22.29
N ALA A 349 -11.33 16.53 21.10
CA ALA A 349 -10.83 17.68 20.35
C ALA A 349 -11.20 19.05 20.96
N GLY A 350 -11.87 19.09 22.12
CA GLY A 350 -12.29 20.32 22.78
C GLY A 350 -13.48 21.01 22.09
N VAL A 351 -14.19 20.31 21.22
CA VAL A 351 -15.40 20.77 20.55
C VAL A 351 -16.62 20.48 21.45
N SER A 352 -16.64 21.03 22.67
CA SER A 352 -17.75 20.82 23.63
C SER A 352 -19.08 21.42 23.17
N SER A 353 -20.17 20.78 23.61
CA SER A 353 -21.59 21.14 23.48
C SER A 353 -22.03 22.35 24.31
N LYS A 354 -21.32 22.75 25.37
CA LYS A 354 -21.68 23.91 26.21
C LYS A 354 -20.44 24.61 26.79
N GLN A 355 -20.49 25.94 26.79
CA GLN A 355 -19.63 26.80 27.62
C GLN A 355 -19.69 26.36 29.10
N PRO A 356 -18.59 26.43 29.87
CA PRO A 356 -18.66 26.21 31.30
C PRO A 356 -19.37 27.41 31.94
N ASN A 357 -20.69 27.30 32.13
CA ASN A 357 -21.37 28.20 33.06
C ASN A 357 -20.80 27.95 34.45
N SER A 358 -20.27 29.02 35.00
CA SER A 358 -19.79 29.17 36.35
C SER A 358 -20.88 28.86 37.38
N PHE A 359 -20.44 28.27 38.50
CA PHE A 359 -21.15 28.10 39.78
C PHE A 359 -22.51 27.37 39.80
N LEU A 360 -22.52 26.17 40.38
CA LEU A 360 -23.45 25.84 41.46
C LEU A 360 -22.88 24.73 42.36
N LYS A 361 -22.46 25.11 43.58
CA LYS A 361 -22.26 24.18 44.70
C LYS A 361 -23.64 23.73 45.20
N TRP A 362 -23.83 22.44 45.44
CA TRP A 362 -24.88 21.93 46.33
C TRP A 362 -24.34 20.71 47.13
N PRO A 363 -24.85 20.41 48.34
CA PRO A 363 -24.07 20.11 49.54
C PRO A 363 -23.83 18.62 49.79
N GLU A 364 -22.92 18.39 50.73
CA GLU A 364 -22.62 17.11 51.37
C GLU A 364 -23.88 16.41 51.89
N TRP A 365 -24.01 15.12 51.55
CA TRP A 365 -24.92 14.20 52.22
C TRP A 365 -24.11 13.19 53.03
N LYS A 366 -24.38 13.15 54.34
CA LYS A 366 -23.74 12.31 55.34
C LYS A 366 -24.12 10.83 55.19
N SER A 367 -23.16 9.99 55.54
CA SER A 367 -23.28 8.54 55.75
C SER A 367 -24.38 8.18 56.74
N ASP A 368 -25.00 7.02 56.56
CA ASP A 368 -25.28 6.16 57.70
C ASP A 368 -25.00 4.68 57.41
N ASN A 369 -24.53 4.03 58.47
CA ASN A 369 -23.93 2.70 58.53
C ASN A 369 -24.98 1.58 58.65
N SER A 370 -24.66 0.43 58.07
CA SER A 370 -24.77 -0.90 58.71
C SER A 370 -23.95 -1.85 57.83
N GLY A 371 -22.80 -2.36 58.27
CA GLY A 371 -22.69 -3.55 59.14
C GLY A 371 -23.04 -4.78 58.30
N ASP A 372 -22.12 -5.61 57.80
CA ASP A 372 -21.15 -6.37 58.61
C ASP A 372 -19.86 -6.74 57.85
N LYS A 373 -18.78 -6.81 58.64
CA LYS A 373 -17.48 -7.41 58.31
C LYS A 373 -17.51 -8.91 58.61
N VAL A 374 -16.68 -9.69 57.90
CA VAL A 374 -15.56 -10.56 58.36
C VAL A 374 -15.12 -11.33 57.10
N ASP A 375 -14.04 -11.02 56.38
CA ASP A 375 -12.59 -11.06 56.66
C ASP A 375 -11.92 -12.45 56.53
N LEU A 376 -10.68 -12.40 56.01
CA LEU A 376 -9.58 -13.38 55.98
C LEU A 376 -9.43 -14.25 54.71
N LEU A 377 -8.55 -13.94 53.74
CA LEU A 377 -7.06 -13.89 53.70
C LEU A 377 -6.33 -15.24 53.57
N ARG A 378 -5.72 -15.41 52.38
CA ARG A 378 -4.32 -15.84 52.06
C ARG A 378 -3.74 -17.11 52.70
N ARG A 379 -3.04 -17.91 51.86
CA ARG A 379 -1.56 -18.10 51.88
C ARG A 379 -1.05 -19.07 50.78
N PHE A 380 -0.05 -18.62 49.99
CA PHE A 380 1.33 -19.17 49.76
C PHE A 380 1.43 -20.39 48.80
N MET A 381 2.16 -20.42 47.66
CA MET A 381 3.54 -20.04 47.22
C MET A 381 4.54 -21.24 47.19
N ILE A 382 5.41 -21.23 46.15
CA ILE A 382 6.69 -21.99 45.91
C ILE A 382 6.54 -23.27 45.05
N GLY A 383 7.36 -23.60 44.03
CA GLY A 383 8.63 -23.09 43.47
C GLY A 383 8.92 -23.77 42.10
N ALA A 384 9.61 -23.12 41.16
CA ALA A 384 11.06 -23.23 40.82
C ALA A 384 11.41 -24.32 39.76
N ALA A 385 12.22 -23.91 38.78
CA ALA A 385 12.58 -24.52 37.47
C ALA A 385 13.71 -25.60 37.54
N PRO A 386 14.53 -25.85 36.50
CA PRO A 386 14.33 -26.25 35.09
C PRO A 386 14.99 -27.62 34.78
N SER A 387 14.82 -28.21 33.58
CA SER A 387 15.79 -29.19 33.03
C SER A 387 15.77 -29.25 31.51
N ILE A 388 16.94 -28.98 30.94
CA ILE A 388 17.36 -29.20 29.55
C ILE A 388 17.89 -30.63 29.47
N LEU A 389 17.52 -31.41 28.44
CA LEU A 389 18.35 -32.48 27.89
C LEU A 389 18.09 -32.62 26.38
N LEU A 390 19.20 -32.64 25.64
CA LEU A 390 19.32 -32.65 24.20
C LEU A 390 19.34 -34.09 23.64
N ALA A 391 18.94 -34.17 22.37
CA ALA A 391 19.40 -35.07 21.30
C ALA A 391 18.78 -36.47 21.14
N GLY A 392 18.14 -36.64 19.98
CA GLY A 392 17.85 -37.90 19.31
C GLY A 392 17.36 -37.61 17.89
N SER A 393 18.28 -37.52 16.93
CA SER A 393 17.98 -37.35 15.52
C SER A 393 17.42 -38.64 14.92
N LEU A 394 16.43 -38.52 14.04
CA LEU A 394 16.21 -39.40 12.88
C LEU A 394 15.32 -38.63 11.92
N GLY A 395 15.88 -38.30 10.76
CA GLY A 395 15.27 -37.40 9.78
C GLY A 395 14.18 -38.06 8.96
N THR A 396 13.21 -37.24 8.56
CA THR A 396 12.41 -37.43 7.36
C THR A 396 12.20 -36.08 6.69
N LYS A 397 12.82 -35.96 5.51
CA LYS A 397 12.56 -35.04 4.39
C LYS A 397 11.98 -33.66 4.72
N ALA A 398 12.87 -32.67 4.66
CA ALA A 398 12.50 -31.27 4.48
C ALA A 398 11.82 -31.11 3.11
N ASP A 399 10.50 -30.91 3.10
CA ASP A 399 9.86 -30.24 1.98
C ASP A 399 10.33 -28.79 1.96
N ALA A 400 10.81 -28.36 0.80
CA ALA A 400 11.49 -27.10 0.58
C ALA A 400 10.56 -25.90 0.89
N ALA A 401 11.14 -24.92 1.56
CA ALA A 401 10.49 -23.74 2.10
C ALA A 401 9.75 -22.87 1.07
N GLU A 402 8.54 -22.45 1.43
CA GLU A 402 7.79 -21.30 0.91
C GLU A 402 8.67 -20.02 0.99
N THR A 403 8.80 -19.26 -0.11
CA THR A 403 9.74 -18.12 -0.17
C THR A 403 9.05 -16.77 0.03
N THR A 404 9.79 -15.78 0.55
CA THR A 404 9.39 -14.37 0.79
C THR A 404 8.72 -13.67 -0.40
N ALA A 405 8.94 -14.16 -1.63
CA ALA A 405 8.29 -13.68 -2.85
C ALA A 405 6.79 -14.02 -2.90
N GLU A 406 6.37 -15.12 -2.28
CA GLU A 406 4.98 -15.57 -2.20
C GLU A 406 4.17 -14.74 -1.19
N ALA A 407 4.81 -14.31 -0.10
CA ALA A 407 4.26 -13.33 0.82
C ALA A 407 4.08 -11.94 0.16
N ILE A 408 5.01 -11.54 -0.72
CA ILE A 408 4.90 -10.30 -1.51
C ILE A 408 3.79 -10.43 -2.57
N ARG A 409 3.66 -11.60 -3.21
CA ARG A 409 2.53 -11.91 -4.11
C ARG A 409 1.20 -11.84 -3.37
N LEU A 410 1.06 -12.40 -2.18
CA LEU A 410 -0.17 -12.33 -1.37
C LEU A 410 -0.48 -10.88 -0.94
N MET A 411 0.53 -10.11 -0.56
CA MET A 411 0.35 -8.70 -0.16
C MET A 411 0.01 -7.76 -1.33
N SER A 412 0.56 -7.99 -2.53
CA SER A 412 0.30 -7.17 -3.72
C SER A 412 -0.95 -7.58 -4.51
N THR A 413 -1.52 -8.75 -4.19
CA THR A 413 -2.75 -9.24 -4.85
C THR A 413 -4.01 -9.14 -4.00
N LYS A 414 -3.91 -9.13 -2.66
CA LYS A 414 -5.07 -9.48 -1.83
C LYS A 414 -5.41 -8.57 -0.65
N THR A 415 -4.58 -7.63 -0.20
CA THR A 415 -4.87 -6.91 1.08
C THR A 415 -4.42 -5.45 1.22
N ILE A 416 -3.81 -4.83 0.22
CA ILE A 416 -3.37 -3.42 0.29
C ILE A 416 -3.94 -2.67 -0.93
N PRO A 417 -4.96 -1.80 -0.79
CA PRO A 417 -5.49 -1.05 -1.93
C PRO A 417 -4.39 -0.12 -2.49
N GLY A 418 -4.14 -0.02 -3.80
CA GLY A 418 -3.21 0.98 -4.37
C GLY A 418 -1.87 0.47 -4.93
N LEU A 419 -1.58 -0.82 -4.76
CA LEU A 419 -0.68 -1.51 -5.68
C LEU A 419 -1.52 -1.88 -6.91
N GLY A 420 -1.16 -1.37 -8.08
CA GLY A 420 -1.77 -1.82 -9.34
C GLY A 420 -1.74 -3.35 -9.45
N PRO A 421 -2.56 -3.94 -10.33
CA PRO A 421 -2.75 -5.38 -10.37
C PRO A 421 -1.40 -6.14 -10.48
N PRO A 422 -1.27 -7.35 -9.90
CA PRO A 422 -0.04 -8.13 -9.95
C PRO A 422 0.42 -8.47 -11.36
N ASP A 423 -0.47 -8.36 -12.33
CA ASP A 423 -0.23 -8.56 -13.76
C ASP A 423 -1.20 -7.66 -14.56
N VAL A 424 -1.08 -7.64 -15.89
CA VAL A 424 -2.09 -7.05 -16.76
C VAL A 424 -3.26 -8.03 -16.90
N TYR A 425 -4.45 -7.59 -16.49
CA TYR A 425 -5.67 -8.37 -16.65
C TYR A 425 -6.40 -7.98 -17.93
N TYR A 426 -6.75 -9.00 -18.70
CA TYR A 426 -7.50 -8.89 -19.93
C TYR A 426 -8.93 -9.41 -19.70
N PRO A 427 -9.93 -8.93 -20.45
CA PRO A 427 -11.27 -9.50 -20.43
C PRO A 427 -11.26 -11.02 -20.65
N PRO A 428 -12.21 -11.78 -20.06
CA PRO A 428 -12.25 -13.25 -20.15
C PRO A 428 -12.20 -13.79 -21.58
N TYR A 429 -12.76 -13.05 -22.55
CA TYR A 429 -12.73 -13.45 -23.96
C TYR A 429 -11.33 -13.49 -24.59
N PHE A 430 -10.27 -13.02 -23.92
CA PHE A 430 -8.89 -13.23 -24.35
C PHE A 430 -8.40 -14.66 -24.08
N VAL A 431 -8.99 -15.41 -23.14
CA VAL A 431 -8.53 -16.77 -22.81
C VAL A 431 -8.51 -17.65 -24.06
N GLY A 432 -7.37 -18.31 -24.30
CA GLY A 432 -7.14 -19.20 -25.44
C GLY A 432 -5.85 -18.91 -26.19
N LYS A 433 -5.68 -19.62 -27.31
CA LYS A 433 -4.57 -19.40 -28.24
C LYS A 433 -5.02 -18.53 -29.41
N TRP A 434 -4.11 -17.66 -29.82
CA TRP A 434 -4.32 -16.67 -30.85
C TRP A 434 -3.15 -16.68 -31.81
N ARG A 435 -3.45 -16.58 -33.10
CA ARG A 435 -2.46 -16.19 -34.09
C ARG A 435 -2.31 -14.69 -33.98
N VAL A 436 -1.11 -14.23 -33.63
CA VAL A 436 -0.79 -12.80 -33.63
C VAL A 436 -0.07 -12.43 -34.91
N THR A 437 -0.61 -11.45 -35.62
CA THR A 437 0.09 -10.73 -36.68
C THR A 437 0.62 -9.43 -36.11
N ARG A 438 1.94 -9.30 -36.01
CA ARG A 438 2.63 -8.06 -35.61
C ARG A 438 3.20 -7.38 -36.85
N ILE A 439 2.82 -6.12 -37.07
CA ILE A 439 3.38 -5.29 -38.14
C ILE A 439 4.16 -4.17 -37.47
N VAL A 440 5.47 -4.30 -37.43
CA VAL A 440 6.37 -3.25 -36.96
C VAL A 440 6.41 -2.17 -38.03
N THR A 441 5.73 -1.05 -37.78
CA THR A 441 5.56 0.01 -38.79
C THR A 441 6.75 0.95 -38.85
N SER A 442 7.39 1.18 -37.70
CA SER A 442 8.56 2.04 -37.57
C SER A 442 9.34 1.65 -36.31
N SER A 443 10.67 1.67 -36.38
CA SER A 443 11.53 1.46 -35.22
C SER A 443 12.87 2.16 -35.45
N ASP A 444 13.36 2.82 -34.42
CA ASP A 444 14.74 3.30 -34.29
C ASP A 444 15.52 2.47 -33.24
N ASP A 445 14.94 1.35 -32.78
CA ASP A 445 15.60 0.38 -31.92
C ASP A 445 16.71 -0.37 -32.69
N ASN A 446 17.84 -0.59 -32.04
CA ASN A 446 18.96 -1.35 -32.60
C ASN A 446 18.54 -2.78 -33.01
N ASP A 447 17.55 -3.35 -32.31
CA ASP A 447 16.97 -4.65 -32.60
C ASP A 447 16.29 -4.75 -33.98
N PHE A 448 15.86 -3.62 -34.54
CA PHE A 448 15.23 -3.53 -35.86
C PHE A 448 16.06 -2.76 -36.88
N GLN A 449 17.27 -2.32 -36.50
CA GLN A 449 18.16 -1.56 -37.37
C GLN A 449 18.55 -2.37 -38.61
N GLY A 450 18.38 -1.78 -39.79
CA GLY A 450 18.70 -2.42 -41.08
C GLY A 450 17.62 -3.39 -41.59
N LEU A 451 16.55 -3.65 -40.83
CA LEU A 451 15.44 -4.47 -41.30
C LEU A 451 14.50 -3.67 -42.21
N PRO A 452 13.93 -4.29 -43.26
CA PRO A 452 12.92 -3.62 -44.08
C PRO A 452 11.63 -3.44 -43.27
N LEU A 453 11.23 -2.18 -43.07
CA LEU A 453 9.96 -1.81 -42.42
C LEU A 453 8.94 -1.33 -43.48
N PRO A 454 7.65 -1.69 -43.37
CA PRO A 454 7.04 -2.42 -42.26
C PRO A 454 7.41 -3.91 -42.26
N LEU A 455 7.77 -4.45 -41.09
CA LEU A 455 8.12 -5.87 -40.92
C LEU A 455 6.92 -6.63 -40.35
N LYS A 456 6.45 -7.65 -41.07
CA LYS A 456 5.37 -8.53 -40.64
C LYS A 456 5.93 -9.77 -39.96
N ILE A 457 5.54 -9.99 -38.70
CA ILE A 457 5.91 -11.15 -37.89
C ILE A 457 4.61 -11.86 -37.48
N VAL A 458 4.48 -13.13 -37.84
CA VAL A 458 3.32 -13.95 -37.46
C VAL A 458 3.78 -15.00 -36.44
N SER A 459 3.16 -15.02 -35.27
CA SER A 459 3.46 -15.94 -34.18
C SER A 459 2.17 -16.34 -33.46
N GLU A 460 2.28 -17.14 -32.40
CA GLU A 460 1.17 -17.47 -31.52
C GLU A 460 1.27 -16.70 -30.20
N MET A 461 0.13 -16.30 -29.65
CA MET A 461 0.00 -15.82 -28.29
C MET A 461 -1.00 -16.69 -27.53
N ARG A 462 -0.70 -16.97 -26.27
CA ARG A 462 -1.56 -17.66 -25.33
C ARG A 462 -1.92 -16.73 -24.19
N PHE A 463 -3.21 -16.70 -23.89
CA PHE A 463 -3.75 -16.14 -22.67
C PHE A 463 -4.43 -17.27 -21.89
N VAL A 464 -4.29 -17.20 -20.58
CA VAL A 464 -4.79 -18.21 -19.64
C VAL A 464 -5.67 -17.53 -18.60
N PRO A 465 -6.63 -18.24 -18.00
CA PRO A 465 -7.33 -17.73 -16.82
C PRO A 465 -6.33 -17.36 -15.72
N TYR A 466 -6.56 -16.26 -15.00
CA TYR A 466 -5.65 -15.82 -13.93
C TYR A 466 -5.49 -16.85 -12.80
N ASP A 467 -6.47 -17.75 -12.66
CA ASP A 467 -6.61 -18.81 -11.68
C ASP A 467 -6.15 -20.19 -12.20
N ALA A 468 -5.58 -20.28 -13.41
CA ALA A 468 -5.16 -21.53 -14.06
C ALA A 468 -3.98 -22.29 -13.39
N GLY A 469 -3.58 -21.93 -12.18
CA GLY A 469 -2.50 -22.57 -11.43
C GLY A 469 -1.10 -22.29 -12.01
N LYS A 470 -0.10 -23.04 -11.53
CA LYS A 470 1.32 -22.86 -11.90
C LYS A 470 1.66 -23.46 -13.27
N ASP A 471 0.91 -24.48 -13.69
CA ASP A 471 1.22 -25.30 -14.86
C ASP A 471 0.25 -25.11 -16.03
N PHE A 472 -0.72 -24.19 -15.91
CA PHE A 472 -1.71 -23.86 -16.94
C PHE A 472 -2.54 -25.07 -17.41
N GLU A 473 -2.83 -26.01 -16.51
CA GLU A 473 -3.52 -27.26 -16.87
C GLU A 473 -5.06 -27.15 -16.81
N ASP A 474 -5.61 -26.12 -16.17
CA ASP A 474 -7.06 -25.93 -16.02
C ASP A 474 -7.61 -24.81 -16.92
N PHE A 475 -8.15 -25.20 -18.07
CA PHE A 475 -8.86 -24.32 -19.01
C PHE A 475 -10.39 -24.44 -18.88
N GLY A 476 -10.89 -25.13 -17.85
CA GLY A 476 -12.28 -25.63 -17.81
C GLY A 476 -13.36 -24.58 -17.58
N ASN A 477 -13.04 -23.38 -17.09
CA ASN A 477 -14.04 -22.36 -16.73
C ASN A 477 -13.70 -20.98 -17.31
N THR A 478 -13.89 -20.81 -18.62
CA THR A 478 -13.45 -19.64 -19.39
C THR A 478 -14.36 -18.41 -19.30
N ASN A 479 -15.54 -18.52 -18.69
CA ASN A 479 -16.60 -17.53 -18.96
C ASN A 479 -16.59 -16.32 -18.02
N ASN A 480 -15.93 -16.39 -16.85
CA ASN A 480 -15.94 -15.29 -15.87
C ASN A 480 -14.56 -14.88 -15.33
N SER A 481 -13.50 -15.68 -15.51
CA SER A 481 -12.17 -15.34 -14.96
C SER A 481 -11.40 -14.42 -15.93
N PRO A 482 -10.85 -13.28 -15.46
CA PRO A 482 -9.95 -12.44 -16.27
C PRO A 482 -8.77 -13.24 -16.82
N ALA A 483 -8.34 -12.90 -18.03
CA ALA A 483 -7.20 -13.54 -18.65
C ALA A 483 -5.88 -12.83 -18.28
N ILE A 484 -4.78 -13.58 -18.25
CA ILE A 484 -3.41 -13.07 -18.16
C ILE A 484 -2.60 -13.59 -19.35
N ALA A 485 -1.60 -12.83 -19.79
CA ALA A 485 -0.72 -13.24 -20.87
C ALA A 485 0.32 -14.26 -20.38
N ASP A 486 0.41 -15.41 -21.03
CA ASP A 486 1.49 -16.37 -20.77
C ASP A 486 2.79 -15.86 -21.39
N ARG A 487 3.58 -15.12 -20.60
CA ARG A 487 4.77 -14.43 -21.11
C ARG A 487 5.86 -15.38 -21.58
N ALA A 488 5.98 -16.55 -20.95
CA ALA A 488 6.93 -17.58 -21.37
C ALA A 488 6.59 -18.11 -22.77
N PHE A 489 5.34 -18.55 -22.96
CA PHE A 489 4.87 -19.03 -24.26
C PHE A 489 4.95 -17.96 -25.34
N ASN A 490 4.50 -16.74 -25.01
CA ASN A 490 4.44 -15.63 -25.96
C ASN A 490 5.84 -15.21 -26.43
N GLU A 491 6.81 -15.12 -25.51
CA GLU A 491 8.20 -14.78 -25.86
C GLU A 491 8.86 -15.87 -26.72
N GLN A 492 8.65 -17.15 -26.38
CA GLN A 492 9.16 -18.26 -27.19
C GLN A 492 8.63 -18.23 -28.62
N SER A 493 7.31 -18.09 -28.75
CA SER A 493 6.63 -18.09 -30.05
C SER A 493 7.06 -16.90 -30.91
N PHE A 494 7.17 -15.71 -30.30
CA PHE A 494 7.66 -14.50 -30.97
C PHE A 494 9.12 -14.63 -31.40
N ASN A 495 10.01 -15.07 -30.51
CA ASN A 495 11.44 -15.23 -30.83
C ASN A 495 11.65 -16.23 -31.98
N LYS A 496 10.95 -17.37 -31.97
CA LYS A 496 11.01 -18.35 -33.04
C LYS A 496 10.60 -17.75 -34.39
N ALA A 497 9.49 -17.01 -34.43
CA ALA A 497 9.01 -16.36 -35.65
C ALA A 497 9.99 -15.29 -36.16
N LEU A 498 10.52 -14.45 -35.27
CA LEU A 498 11.49 -13.42 -35.62
C LEU A 498 12.80 -14.02 -36.15
N SER A 499 13.33 -15.06 -35.49
CA SER A 499 14.56 -15.74 -35.92
C SER A 499 14.41 -16.35 -37.32
N ALA A 500 13.27 -16.97 -37.64
CA ALA A 500 13.00 -17.49 -38.99
C ALA A 500 12.98 -16.39 -40.05
N ILE A 501 12.42 -15.22 -39.75
CA ILE A 501 12.41 -14.07 -40.67
C ILE A 501 13.84 -13.54 -40.85
N LEU A 502 14.61 -13.40 -39.78
CA LEU A 502 16.01 -12.95 -39.85
C LEU A 502 16.88 -13.90 -40.69
N GLU A 503 16.66 -15.22 -40.58
CA GLU A 503 17.33 -16.21 -41.43
C GLU A 503 16.97 -16.05 -42.91
N GLN A 504 15.69 -15.85 -43.24
CA GLN A 504 15.24 -15.61 -44.61
C GLN A 504 15.85 -14.33 -45.20
N LEU A 505 15.86 -13.24 -44.43
CA LEU A 505 16.46 -11.96 -44.86
C LEU A 505 17.96 -12.11 -45.09
N ARG A 506 18.67 -12.85 -44.21
CA ARG A 506 20.09 -13.14 -44.41
C ARG A 506 20.35 -14.01 -45.64
N ALA A 507 19.54 -15.04 -45.88
CA ALA A 507 19.64 -15.88 -47.07
C ALA A 507 19.40 -15.07 -48.36
N ALA A 508 18.58 -14.02 -48.29
CA ALA A 508 18.36 -13.06 -49.37
C ALA A 508 19.46 -11.98 -49.50
N GLY A 509 20.52 -12.03 -48.69
CA GLY A 509 21.64 -11.09 -48.73
C GLY A 509 21.34 -9.71 -48.13
N LEU A 510 20.24 -9.56 -47.37
CA LEU A 510 19.89 -8.29 -46.72
C LEU A 510 20.67 -8.11 -45.40
N PRO A 511 21.15 -6.89 -45.11
CA PRO A 511 21.87 -6.60 -43.88
C PRO A 511 20.92 -6.74 -42.68
N THR A 512 21.30 -7.57 -41.71
CA THR A 512 20.57 -7.75 -40.45
C THR A 512 21.51 -7.42 -39.29
N SER A 513 21.16 -6.43 -38.44
CA SER A 513 21.96 -6.09 -37.25
C SER A 513 21.89 -7.17 -36.16
N LYS A 514 20.78 -7.92 -36.15
CA LYS A 514 20.45 -8.92 -35.14
C LYS A 514 20.72 -10.34 -35.65
N THR A 515 21.41 -11.13 -34.84
CA THR A 515 21.63 -12.55 -35.12
C THR A 515 20.40 -13.34 -34.67
N PRO A 516 19.86 -14.26 -35.51
CA PRO A 516 18.87 -15.24 -35.08
C PRO A 516 19.42 -16.01 -33.88
N THR A 517 18.67 -15.99 -32.79
CA THR A 517 18.97 -16.77 -31.60
C THR A 517 17.78 -17.67 -31.31
N THR A 518 18.07 -18.87 -30.80
CA THR A 518 17.04 -19.79 -30.34
C THR A 518 16.98 -19.73 -28.83
N ILE A 519 15.78 -19.56 -28.26
CA ILE A 519 15.58 -19.66 -26.81
C ILE A 519 15.83 -21.11 -26.38
N GLN A 520 16.79 -21.31 -25.49
CA GLN A 520 17.09 -22.60 -24.86
C GLN A 520 16.21 -22.83 -23.63
N LYS A 521 16.02 -21.77 -22.82
CA LYS A 521 15.22 -21.82 -21.61
C LYS A 521 14.47 -20.51 -21.42
N VAL A 522 13.23 -20.60 -20.95
CA VAL A 522 12.47 -19.45 -20.44
C VAL A 522 11.91 -19.82 -19.07
N ASP A 523 12.05 -18.93 -18.12
CA ASP A 523 11.47 -19.05 -16.78
C ASP A 523 10.55 -17.86 -16.56
N TRP A 524 9.26 -18.13 -16.50
CA TRP A 524 8.22 -17.20 -16.04
C TRP A 524 7.10 -18.01 -15.42
N THR A 525 6.48 -17.46 -14.38
CA THR A 525 5.34 -18.11 -13.73
C THR A 525 4.28 -17.07 -13.39
N PRO A 526 2.99 -17.42 -13.38
CA PRO A 526 1.93 -16.55 -12.85
C PRO A 526 2.16 -16.17 -11.38
N THR A 527 2.93 -16.99 -10.67
CA THR A 527 3.39 -16.76 -9.28
C THR A 527 4.46 -15.68 -9.15
N ASN A 528 5.19 -15.38 -10.22
CA ASN A 528 6.14 -14.29 -10.30
C ASN A 528 5.98 -13.53 -11.64
N PRO A 529 4.85 -12.82 -11.82
CA PRO A 529 4.49 -12.23 -13.10
C PRO A 529 5.45 -11.12 -13.54
N ASN A 530 6.25 -10.59 -12.60
CA ASN A 530 7.14 -9.47 -12.80
C ASN A 530 8.52 -9.85 -13.34
N VAL A 531 8.89 -11.13 -13.38
CA VAL A 531 10.22 -11.55 -13.82
C VAL A 531 10.10 -12.61 -14.91
N LEU A 532 10.60 -12.28 -16.09
CA LEU A 532 10.77 -13.19 -17.22
C LEU A 532 12.28 -13.34 -17.46
N SER A 533 12.80 -14.56 -17.27
CA SER A 533 14.21 -14.86 -17.50
C SER A 533 14.34 -15.77 -18.72
N ILE A 534 15.26 -15.44 -19.63
CA ILE A 534 15.45 -16.11 -20.91
C ILE A 534 16.93 -16.44 -21.07
N SER A 535 17.24 -17.66 -21.49
CA SER A 535 18.58 -18.10 -21.89
C SER A 535 18.53 -18.56 -23.34
N TYR A 536 19.52 -18.15 -24.13
CA TYR A 536 19.61 -18.43 -25.55
C TYR A 536 20.68 -19.50 -25.84
N SER A 537 20.55 -20.17 -26.99
CA SER A 537 21.45 -21.25 -27.42
C SER A 537 22.90 -20.81 -27.66
N ASP A 538 23.14 -19.52 -27.86
CA ASP A 538 24.47 -18.93 -28.02
C ASP A 538 25.16 -18.60 -26.68
N GLY A 539 24.51 -18.90 -25.55
CA GLY A 539 25.01 -18.61 -24.21
C GLY A 539 24.68 -17.19 -23.71
N SER A 540 24.01 -16.36 -24.51
CA SER A 540 23.48 -15.08 -24.03
C SER A 540 22.23 -15.27 -23.16
N SER A 541 21.89 -14.29 -22.33
CA SER A 541 20.66 -14.31 -21.52
C SER A 541 20.02 -12.93 -21.40
N LYS A 542 18.71 -12.91 -21.11
CA LYS A 542 17.91 -11.70 -20.93
C LYS A 542 16.97 -11.88 -19.76
N GLU A 543 17.03 -10.99 -18.78
CA GLU A 543 16.01 -10.87 -17.74
C GLU A 543 15.20 -9.60 -17.98
N VAL A 544 13.87 -9.73 -18.01
CA VAL A 544 12.93 -8.61 -18.03
C VAL A 544 12.24 -8.57 -16.68
N LYS A 545 12.50 -7.51 -15.90
CA LYS A 545 11.87 -7.26 -14.61
C LYS A 545 10.90 -6.09 -14.71
N VAL A 546 9.59 -6.38 -14.67
CA VAL A 546 8.55 -5.35 -14.55
C VAL A 546 8.67 -4.68 -13.19
N THR A 547 8.84 -3.35 -13.21
CA THR A 547 9.05 -2.51 -12.03
C THR A 547 7.82 -1.68 -11.69
N LYS A 548 6.99 -1.34 -12.68
CA LYS A 548 5.71 -0.66 -12.52
C LYS A 548 4.75 -1.14 -13.60
N ARG A 549 3.46 -1.24 -13.29
CA ARG A 549 2.42 -1.42 -14.30
C ARG A 549 1.15 -0.66 -13.97
N SER A 550 0.38 -0.39 -15.02
CA SER A 550 -1.02 -0.04 -14.94
C SER A 550 -1.78 -0.72 -16.08
N SER A 551 -3.05 -1.02 -15.83
CA SER A 551 -3.98 -1.50 -16.85
C SER A 551 -5.35 -0.93 -16.56
N ASP A 552 -6.09 -0.64 -17.63
CA ASP A 552 -7.46 -0.15 -17.57
C ASP A 552 -8.29 -0.87 -18.62
N VAL A 553 -9.53 -1.22 -18.26
CA VAL A 553 -10.47 -1.87 -19.16
C VAL A 553 -11.54 -0.84 -19.48
N ASP A 554 -11.81 -0.62 -20.77
CA ASP A 554 -12.82 0.34 -21.21
C ASP A 554 -14.16 0.03 -20.52
N GLY A 555 -14.95 1.05 -20.14
CA GLY A 555 -16.17 0.86 -19.33
C GLY A 555 -17.26 -0.03 -19.97
N ASN A 556 -17.16 -0.33 -21.26
CA ASN A 556 -18.00 -1.28 -21.99
C ASN A 556 -17.40 -2.71 -22.07
N GLY A 557 -16.20 -2.93 -21.54
CA GLY A 557 -15.47 -4.19 -21.58
C GLY A 557 -14.83 -4.53 -22.93
N ASP A 558 -14.83 -3.61 -23.91
CA ASP A 558 -14.45 -3.91 -25.30
C ASP A 558 -12.97 -3.70 -25.61
N GLY A 559 -12.27 -3.01 -24.72
CA GLY A 559 -10.87 -2.67 -24.90
C GLY A 559 -10.11 -2.72 -23.59
N VAL A 560 -8.80 -2.91 -23.71
CA VAL A 560 -7.87 -2.88 -22.58
C VAL A 560 -6.65 -2.08 -22.96
N PHE A 561 -6.32 -1.10 -22.13
CA PHE A 561 -5.08 -0.36 -22.18
C PHE A 561 -4.14 -0.86 -21.09
N SER A 562 -2.86 -1.00 -21.40
CA SER A 562 -1.83 -1.31 -20.40
C SER A 562 -0.54 -0.55 -20.64
N SER A 563 0.17 -0.29 -19.55
CA SER A 563 1.50 0.30 -19.53
C SER A 563 2.38 -0.48 -18.58
N GLU A 564 3.50 -1.01 -19.05
CA GLU A 564 4.49 -1.72 -18.22
C GLU A 564 5.86 -1.06 -18.33
N PHE A 565 6.45 -0.69 -17.20
CA PHE A 565 7.84 -0.26 -17.10
C PHE A 565 8.70 -1.43 -16.64
N SER A 566 9.75 -1.72 -17.40
CA SER A 566 10.64 -2.84 -17.15
C SER A 566 12.09 -2.40 -17.08
N ARG A 567 12.85 -3.03 -16.19
CA ARG A 567 14.31 -3.08 -16.27
C ARG A 567 14.69 -4.32 -17.04
N ILE A 568 15.52 -4.17 -18.06
CA ILE A 568 16.03 -5.28 -18.87
C ILE A 568 17.52 -5.44 -18.57
N THR A 569 17.92 -6.65 -18.22
CA THR A 569 19.32 -7.04 -18.06
C THR A 569 19.65 -8.05 -19.13
N ALA A 570 20.45 -7.63 -20.11
CA ALA A 570 20.90 -8.48 -21.21
C ALA A 570 22.38 -8.82 -21.00
N VAL A 571 22.70 -10.10 -20.93
CA VAL A 571 24.06 -10.61 -20.83
C VAL A 571 24.45 -11.19 -22.18
N PRO A 572 25.40 -10.59 -22.92
CA PRO A 572 25.81 -11.11 -24.22
C PRO A 572 26.58 -12.43 -24.07
N ALA A 573 26.63 -13.21 -25.14
CA ALA A 573 27.46 -14.41 -25.22
C ALA A 573 28.95 -14.01 -25.07
N SER A 574 29.74 -14.79 -24.32
CA SER A 574 31.18 -14.59 -24.19
C SER A 574 31.95 -15.80 -24.73
N PRO A 575 32.89 -15.61 -25.68
CA PRO A 575 33.74 -16.69 -26.16
C PRO A 575 34.74 -17.23 -25.11
N SER A 576 34.97 -16.49 -24.01
CA SER A 576 36.09 -16.70 -23.08
C SER A 576 35.67 -16.92 -21.62
N SER A 577 34.37 -17.00 -21.32
CA SER A 577 33.84 -17.06 -19.95
C SER A 577 32.60 -17.95 -19.86
N ILE A 578 32.57 -18.85 -18.86
CA ILE A 578 31.41 -19.70 -18.52
C ILE A 578 30.26 -18.84 -17.92
N ALA A 579 30.55 -17.61 -17.49
CA ALA A 579 29.62 -16.72 -16.78
C ALA A 579 28.97 -15.64 -17.67
N GLY A 580 29.07 -15.73 -19.01
CA GLY A 580 28.55 -14.71 -19.94
C GLY A 580 29.46 -13.47 -20.05
N GLY A 581 29.11 -12.56 -20.96
CA GLY A 581 29.79 -11.27 -21.15
C GLY A 581 29.35 -10.20 -20.14
N ILE A 582 29.84 -8.96 -20.28
CA ILE A 582 29.46 -7.86 -19.37
C ILE A 582 27.95 -7.57 -19.53
N PRO A 583 27.15 -7.61 -18.44
CA PRO A 583 25.72 -7.33 -18.51
C PRO A 583 25.43 -5.88 -18.91
N ASN A 584 24.53 -5.70 -19.88
CA ASN A 584 23.94 -4.42 -20.24
C ASN A 584 22.59 -4.27 -19.54
N VAL A 585 22.39 -3.19 -18.79
CA VAL A 585 21.14 -2.90 -18.09
C VAL A 585 20.51 -1.65 -18.69
N TYR A 586 19.26 -1.77 -19.12
CA TYR A 586 18.52 -0.67 -19.72
C TYR A 586 17.05 -0.67 -19.27
N LYS A 587 16.38 0.45 -19.49
CA LYS A 587 14.95 0.61 -19.15
C LYS A 587 14.10 0.46 -20.41
N SER A 588 12.89 -0.06 -20.22
CA SER A 588 11.88 -0.12 -21.26
C SER A 588 10.51 0.25 -20.71
N ARG A 589 9.68 0.86 -21.55
CA ARG A 589 8.26 1.04 -21.31
C ARG A 589 7.48 0.48 -22.48
N THR A 590 6.55 -0.43 -22.22
CA THR A 590 5.64 -0.96 -23.24
C THR A 590 4.23 -0.47 -22.97
N LEU A 591 3.62 0.19 -23.95
CA LEU A 591 2.22 0.57 -23.96
C LEU A 591 1.48 -0.36 -24.92
N THR A 592 0.38 -0.96 -24.48
CA THR A 592 -0.52 -1.68 -25.38
C THR A 592 -1.93 -1.16 -25.25
N LYS A 593 -2.65 -1.09 -26.37
CA LYS A 593 -4.09 -0.92 -26.38
C LYS A 593 -4.69 -1.97 -27.28
N TRP A 594 -5.66 -2.69 -26.77
CA TRP A 594 -6.40 -3.71 -27.49
C TRP A 594 -7.86 -3.31 -27.59
N LYS A 595 -8.51 -3.71 -28.67
CA LYS A 595 -9.93 -3.52 -28.89
C LYS A 595 -10.50 -4.70 -29.67
N ARG A 596 -11.69 -5.16 -29.30
CA ARG A 596 -12.45 -6.09 -30.13
C ARG A 596 -12.69 -5.49 -31.52
N ALA A 597 -12.56 -6.31 -32.57
CA ALA A 597 -12.94 -5.87 -33.91
C ALA A 597 -14.45 -5.55 -33.99
N ALA A 598 -14.82 -4.65 -34.92
CA ALA A 598 -16.21 -4.32 -35.19
C ALA A 598 -17.03 -5.57 -35.60
N ASP A 599 -18.33 -5.55 -35.33
CA ASP A 599 -19.31 -6.59 -35.73
C ASP A 599 -19.18 -7.97 -35.05
N GLN A 600 -18.50 -8.07 -33.91
CA GLN A 600 -18.42 -9.32 -33.13
C GLN A 600 -19.28 -9.30 -31.86
N SER A 601 -20.15 -10.31 -31.72
CA SER A 601 -20.96 -10.53 -30.51
C SER A 601 -20.09 -10.79 -29.28
N SER A 602 -20.52 -10.33 -28.09
CA SER A 602 -19.79 -10.49 -26.82
C SER A 602 -19.51 -11.95 -26.42
N SER A 603 -20.28 -12.90 -26.95
CA SER A 603 -20.16 -14.32 -26.62
C SER A 603 -19.14 -15.10 -27.47
N ASN A 604 -18.63 -14.53 -28.58
CA ASN A 604 -17.72 -15.22 -29.50
C ASN A 604 -16.76 -14.22 -30.17
N VAL A 605 -15.72 -13.82 -29.45
CA VAL A 605 -14.66 -12.96 -29.99
C VAL A 605 -13.57 -13.80 -30.66
N ASN A 606 -13.47 -13.66 -31.98
CA ASN A 606 -12.50 -14.32 -32.84
C ASN A 606 -11.43 -13.38 -33.40
N LEU A 607 -11.65 -12.06 -33.32
CA LEU A 607 -10.74 -11.04 -33.84
C LEU A 607 -10.55 -9.89 -32.85
N ILE A 608 -9.29 -9.58 -32.52
CA ILE A 608 -8.90 -8.47 -31.65
C ILE A 608 -7.83 -7.65 -32.35
N GLU A 609 -8.03 -6.34 -32.41
CA GLU A 609 -7.05 -5.40 -32.93
C GLU A 609 -6.26 -4.78 -31.79
N GLY A 610 -5.00 -4.45 -32.03
CA GLY A 610 -4.17 -3.81 -31.04
C GLY A 610 -3.12 -2.88 -31.60
N ILE A 611 -2.64 -2.00 -30.76
CA ILE A 611 -1.45 -1.18 -30.99
C ILE A 611 -0.49 -1.38 -29.83
N GLU A 612 0.79 -1.39 -30.15
CA GLU A 612 1.87 -1.47 -29.18
C GLU A 612 2.91 -0.41 -29.49
N MET A 613 3.34 0.31 -28.45
CA MET A 613 4.44 1.25 -28.49
C MET A 613 5.44 0.84 -27.42
N ALA A 614 6.63 0.43 -27.86
CA ALA A 614 7.74 0.08 -26.98
C ALA A 614 8.79 1.18 -27.01
N TYR A 615 9.14 1.70 -25.84
CA TYR A 615 10.20 2.66 -25.62
C TYR A 615 11.37 1.94 -24.96
N VAL A 616 12.60 2.16 -25.43
CA VAL A 616 13.81 1.54 -24.88
C VAL A 616 14.91 2.59 -24.71
N GLU A 617 15.45 2.70 -23.50
CA GLU A 617 16.56 3.60 -23.15
C GLU A 617 17.87 2.79 -23.14
N GLN A 618 18.53 2.64 -24.29
CA GLN A 618 19.85 1.99 -24.35
C GLN A 618 20.97 3.04 -24.22
N GLY A 619 21.53 3.18 -23.02
CA GLY A 619 22.78 3.91 -22.77
C GLY A 619 23.84 2.96 -22.21
N THR A 620 25.04 2.97 -22.80
CA THR A 620 26.23 2.33 -22.22
C THR A 620 26.59 3.05 -20.92
N LEU A 621 26.85 2.30 -19.84
CA LEU A 621 27.41 2.86 -18.62
C LEU A 621 28.83 3.40 -18.97
N GLY A 622 28.96 4.70 -19.22
CA GLY A 622 30.26 5.36 -19.46
C GLY A 622 30.35 6.37 -20.62
N ASP A 623 29.32 6.55 -21.47
CA ASP A 623 29.46 7.41 -22.68
C ASP A 623 28.96 8.85 -22.54
N LEU A 624 28.36 9.25 -21.41
CA LEU A 624 28.11 10.67 -21.13
C LEU A 624 29.24 11.21 -20.25
N ARG A 625 30.30 11.69 -20.91
CA ARG A 625 31.40 12.46 -20.29
C ARG A 625 30.98 13.82 -19.68
N ASN A 626 29.68 14.06 -19.49
CA ASN A 626 29.12 15.26 -18.85
C ASN A 626 27.87 14.92 -18.01
N ASP A 627 27.79 13.73 -17.42
CA ASP A 627 26.82 13.49 -16.34
C ASP A 627 27.48 13.92 -15.01
N PRO A 628 27.07 15.03 -14.39
CA PRO A 628 27.71 15.48 -13.16
C PRO A 628 27.30 14.54 -12.03
N ALA A 629 28.18 13.58 -11.77
CA ALA A 629 28.38 13.09 -10.43
C ALA A 629 28.60 14.30 -9.49
N GLY A 630 27.58 14.65 -8.72
CA GLY A 630 27.62 15.72 -7.73
C GLY A 630 27.34 17.10 -8.32
N GLY A 631 26.09 17.57 -8.25
CA GLY A 631 25.75 18.93 -8.60
C GLY A 631 24.27 19.23 -8.40
N THR A 632 23.99 19.99 -7.35
CA THR A 632 22.73 20.68 -7.09
C THR A 632 22.24 21.42 -8.35
N GLY A 633 21.10 21.02 -8.89
CA GLY A 633 20.42 21.69 -9.99
C GLY A 633 18.97 21.25 -10.03
N ALA A 634 18.06 22.22 -9.94
CA ALA A 634 16.65 22.03 -9.67
C ALA A 634 15.95 21.13 -10.71
N PHE A 635 15.10 20.25 -10.17
CA PHE A 635 14.04 19.54 -10.88
C PHE A 635 13.05 20.56 -11.47
N SER A 636 13.29 21.03 -12.70
CA SER A 636 12.25 21.70 -13.49
C SER A 636 11.41 20.67 -14.25
N SER A 637 10.09 20.81 -14.08
CA SER A 637 8.97 20.19 -14.81
C SER A 637 8.78 18.68 -14.74
N LEU A 638 8.23 18.23 -13.60
CA LEU A 638 7.13 17.26 -13.64
C LEU A 638 5.92 17.92 -14.35
N TYR A 639 5.46 17.30 -15.44
CA TYR A 639 4.22 17.52 -16.23
C TYR A 639 4.31 18.33 -17.53
N GLY A 640 3.74 17.72 -18.58
CA GLY A 640 2.93 18.40 -19.61
C GLY A 640 3.66 19.00 -20.81
N ASN A 641 3.35 18.46 -22.00
CA ASN A 641 3.55 19.07 -23.31
C ASN A 641 4.97 19.53 -23.69
N ASP A 642 5.94 18.62 -23.74
CA ASP A 642 6.94 18.68 -24.82
C ASP A 642 7.64 17.32 -24.94
N THR A 643 7.60 16.71 -26.13
CA THR A 643 8.34 15.48 -26.47
C THR A 643 9.85 15.69 -26.57
N LYS A 644 10.38 16.75 -25.94
CA LYS A 644 11.77 17.22 -26.10
C LYS A 644 12.74 16.61 -25.10
N ASP A 645 12.25 15.98 -24.03
CA ASP A 645 13.08 15.30 -23.00
C ASP A 645 13.24 13.79 -23.21
N LEU A 646 12.88 13.26 -24.40
CA LEU A 646 13.10 11.86 -24.80
C LEU A 646 14.31 11.58 -25.73
N PRO A 647 15.36 12.43 -25.86
CA PRO A 647 16.32 12.30 -26.96
C PRO A 647 17.16 11.01 -26.93
N SER A 648 17.17 10.25 -25.82
CA SER A 648 17.87 8.96 -25.68
C SER A 648 16.97 7.72 -25.82
N TRP A 649 15.65 7.88 -25.95
CA TRP A 649 14.71 6.76 -26.01
C TRP A 649 14.41 6.38 -27.45
N ARG A 650 14.63 5.10 -27.75
CA ARG A 650 14.24 4.48 -29.02
C ARG A 650 12.80 3.99 -28.93
N ILE A 651 12.01 4.20 -29.96
CA ILE A 651 10.59 3.92 -30.09
C ILE A 651 10.34 2.91 -31.20
N THR A 652 9.71 1.79 -30.85
CA THR A 652 9.12 0.84 -31.81
C THR A 652 7.61 0.98 -31.79
N LYS A 653 7.01 1.20 -32.98
CA LYS A 653 5.54 1.25 -33.17
C LYS A 653 5.08 0.02 -33.93
N THR A 654 4.08 -0.66 -33.37
CA THR A 654 3.59 -1.93 -33.87
C THR A 654 2.07 -1.94 -33.95
N LYS A 655 1.53 -2.41 -35.06
CA LYS A 655 0.12 -2.80 -35.19
C LYS A 655 -0.02 -4.30 -34.93
N LEU A 656 -1.02 -4.67 -34.15
CA LEU A 656 -1.28 -6.03 -33.70
C LEU A 656 -2.66 -6.48 -34.14
N MET A 657 -2.77 -7.75 -34.50
CA MET A 657 -4.05 -8.40 -34.77
C MET A 657 -4.01 -9.82 -34.22
N LEU A 658 -4.99 -10.20 -33.40
CA LEU A 658 -5.16 -11.54 -32.86
C LEU A 658 -6.34 -12.20 -33.57
N GLU A 659 -6.08 -13.36 -34.17
CA GLU A 659 -7.08 -14.25 -34.75
C GLU A 659 -7.16 -15.52 -33.91
N ARG A 660 -8.34 -15.88 -33.42
CA ARG A 660 -8.51 -17.04 -32.53
C ARG A 660 -8.12 -18.32 -33.27
N ILE A 661 -7.27 -19.14 -32.65
CA ILE A 661 -6.90 -20.47 -33.16
C ILE A 661 -7.93 -21.44 -32.60
N GLN A 662 -8.68 -22.11 -33.48
CA GLN A 662 -9.64 -23.15 -33.12
C GLN A 662 -8.95 -24.41 -32.61
#